data_AF-A0A1I5XYM1-F1
#
_entry.id   AF-A0A1I5XYM1-F1
#
_cell.length_a   1.000
_cell.length_b   1.000
_cell.length_c   1.000
_cell.angle_alpha   90.00
_cell.angle_beta   90.00
_cell.angle_gamma   90.00
#
_symmetry.space_group_name_H-M   'P 1'
#
loop_
_entity.id
_entity.type
_entity.pdbx_description
1 polymer ?
#
loop_
_entity_poly.entity_id
_entity_poly.type
_entity_poly.pdbx_seq_one_letter_code
_entity_poly.pdbx_strand_id
1 'polypeptide(L)'
;MKTRLLLFGLSALIVMHTHAQSAGDYRSKQTGNWNDAANWETFNGTNWVAATNYPTATDGELSIIATTNITCNVTDNIDQLTIEAGGTLTIDNTENFNLTAGPDDDVDLKIYGTLQWNKGWAGNCGTWEIYSGGIANINCGSYGTGCNTWNIKPGGTMNFIHVQCYINGTTINNEGTINFTPDWENMYVRSNTPNSPGTIHNKPNGTVNMIKTGNNGRFGIASDGNNGSENYVKFINEGTLNLNEGTELYYGGPGQTSSGISFENTGTINIANNAMLSNAGIFNFNGGNINGTGNALIRQIGYPGIWKSNVPCNLPVNITFELKTQLGGPAETTINGKLRFEGRLSNRDYSEDIAKLRLSPTGTAILVSGYLGGAVLTNEGVITMPENWGSGLNWEGIGKFINKGLLKLTANQTLYLHNYETENGDFINEGVVEIGTGGNLLSNTNSGQTNDFFKNTSAGIIKGNGYVQFDAGFSNNGAITPGTSPGILQFNGAQPLSANSTLEIEVKDASGAGTGHDQLTRSGDLTLAGKLEVISTGNVPDGSYMIISLSSGTISGSFSELDMPLGYTLTVNSDNVVLNYASDMDDDGVINEEDCAPTDATKWQSATLYIDADGDGYDAGQETVCYGATVPDGYSETSNGEDCNDDDANVHSSQPYYADNDGDGFGDAANTTSACSSTPPSGYVTNNTDCDDNDNTIYPGAPELPDGKDNDCDGETDEGAGTTWYEDADGDGFGNPDVSQIAVSQPEGYVADNTDCDDTKLLYADNDGDGFGAGSPVACGVDNDTDCDDNDDTKWQSGLLYIDFDSDNFDAGQAQVCYGAAIPLGYNPISLGQDCNDHDMHVHTEQTYYADYDGDGFGDPNNSISVCEAVPPMYYVTDNTDCNDNDNTIYPGAPELPDGKDNDCDGETDEGTGTTWYEDADGDGFGNPDVSQIAVSQPEGYVADNTDCDDTKLLYADNDGDGFGAGSLVACGVDNNSDCNDNDATIYPGAPELCDGKDNNCDGTTDEGCGITTSLRIDGLAMREGNSGKRNLNFVITLNKKSNVPITVKYRTTDGSATAPADYVAADKTITIPANTRLRTINIAINGDKDYEPNETVKVELYDAVNATIAKSTAVGYILNDDRKQSAVNEEPFAAKAASGGKVTLSPNPASNIITLSGISIGKHITVSDIKGRTLITQISNASQQKINISNLAAGTYIVRYETEDGSYNSLKFIKQ
;
A
#
# COMPACT_ATOMS: atom_id res chain seq x y z
N MET A 1 2.29 -17.12 51.65
CA MET A 1 1.49 -17.18 52.91
C MET A 1 2.45 -17.11 54.08
N LYS A 2 2.33 -16.26 55.12
CA LYS A 2 1.44 -15.15 55.52
C LYS A 2 2.24 -14.36 56.59
N THR A 3 2.09 -13.07 56.91
CA THR A 3 1.43 -11.90 56.31
C THR A 3 1.92 -10.67 57.11
N ARG A 4 2.27 -9.57 56.41
CA ARG A 4 2.40 -8.15 56.86
C ARG A 4 2.88 -7.83 58.29
N LEU A 5 3.92 -6.99 58.35
CA LEU A 5 3.90 -5.81 59.21
C LEU A 5 4.36 -4.59 58.39
N LEU A 6 3.46 -3.65 58.11
CA LEU A 6 3.84 -2.33 57.58
C LEU A 6 4.33 -1.47 58.74
N LEU A 7 5.56 -0.97 58.66
CA LEU A 7 5.91 0.39 59.08
C LEU A 7 7.32 0.74 58.53
N PHE A 8 7.37 1.37 57.37
CA PHE A 8 8.58 2.07 56.88
C PHE A 8 8.16 3.46 56.43
N GLY A 9 8.32 4.45 57.31
CA GLY A 9 8.52 5.81 56.85
C GLY A 9 9.92 5.90 56.27
N LEU A 10 10.09 6.56 55.12
CA LEU A 10 11.40 6.83 54.54
C LEU A 10 12.23 7.68 55.52
N SER A 11 13.11 7.01 56.25
CA SER A 11 14.32 7.62 56.79
C SER A 11 15.45 7.09 55.93
N ALA A 12 16.11 7.96 55.17
CA ALA A 12 17.31 7.57 54.43
C ALA A 12 18.31 6.99 55.43
N LEU A 13 18.55 5.68 55.36
CA LEU A 13 19.47 5.00 56.24
C LEU A 13 20.88 5.36 55.78
N ILE A 14 21.42 6.46 56.30
CA ILE A 14 22.81 6.87 56.09
C ILE A 14 23.67 5.73 56.63
N VAL A 15 24.19 4.90 55.72
CA VAL A 15 25.11 3.81 56.04
C VAL A 15 26.46 4.46 56.35
N MET A 16 26.61 4.90 57.61
CA MET A 16 27.92 5.22 58.17
C MET A 16 28.78 3.96 58.07
N HIS A 17 29.72 3.96 57.13
CA HIS A 17 30.70 2.89 56.96
C HIS A 17 31.71 2.98 58.11
N THR A 18 31.33 2.41 59.26
CA THR A 18 32.22 2.35 60.42
C THR A 18 33.26 1.26 60.21
N HIS A 19 34.38 1.62 59.60
CA HIS A 19 35.58 0.79 59.60
C HIS A 19 36.09 0.60 61.04
N ALA A 20 36.82 -0.50 61.27
CA ALA A 20 37.24 -0.91 62.60
C ALA A 20 38.42 -0.07 63.09
N GLN A 21 38.11 1.04 63.75
CA GLN A 21 39.06 2.06 64.23
C GLN A 21 40.29 1.44 64.91
N SER A 22 41.44 1.63 64.27
CA SER A 22 42.75 1.15 64.67
C SER A 22 43.63 2.31 65.17
N ALA A 23 44.52 2.01 66.11
CA ALA A 23 45.39 3.04 66.68
C ALA A 23 46.39 3.53 65.63
N GLY A 24 46.23 4.77 65.18
CA GLY A 24 46.98 5.34 64.05
C GLY A 24 46.11 5.81 62.88
N ASP A 25 44.82 5.48 62.85
CA ASP A 25 43.88 6.00 61.84
C ASP A 25 43.74 7.52 61.95
N TYR A 26 43.40 8.16 60.83
CA TYR A 26 43.18 9.61 60.75
C TYR A 26 41.81 9.92 60.15
N ARG A 27 41.20 11.03 60.58
CA ARG A 27 40.04 11.59 59.89
C ARG A 27 40.00 13.10 59.92
N SER A 28 39.35 13.67 58.92
CA SER A 28 39.11 15.12 58.87
C SER A 28 38.23 15.56 60.04
N LYS A 29 38.52 16.75 60.54
CA LYS A 29 37.82 17.38 61.68
C LYS A 29 37.09 18.65 61.28
N GLN A 30 37.61 19.36 60.28
CA GLN A 30 37.06 20.62 59.76
C GLN A 30 37.57 20.86 58.33
N THR A 31 36.85 21.67 57.57
CA THR A 31 37.23 22.12 56.23
C THR A 31 38.54 22.91 56.24
N GLY A 32 39.46 22.61 55.32
CA GLY A 32 40.75 23.30 55.22
C GLY A 32 41.76 22.60 54.32
N ASN A 33 43.04 22.99 54.42
CA ASN A 33 44.13 22.40 53.66
C ASN A 33 44.62 21.10 54.30
N TRP A 34 45.02 20.13 53.48
CA TRP A 34 45.56 18.83 53.91
C TRP A 34 46.75 18.95 54.85
N ASN A 35 47.69 19.85 54.58
CA ASN A 35 48.95 19.99 55.32
C ASN A 35 48.84 20.73 56.67
N ASP A 36 47.64 21.16 57.06
CA ASP A 36 47.40 21.78 58.36
C ASP A 36 46.81 20.74 59.33
N ALA A 37 47.63 20.32 60.30
CA ALA A 37 47.27 19.35 61.33
C ALA A 37 46.03 19.75 62.15
N ALA A 38 45.67 21.04 62.22
CA ALA A 38 44.46 21.49 62.91
C ALA A 38 43.15 20.96 62.27
N ASN A 39 43.22 20.58 60.99
CA ASN A 39 42.11 20.03 60.21
C ASN A 39 41.90 18.53 60.41
N TRP A 40 42.76 17.87 61.20
CA TRP A 40 42.76 16.42 61.39
C TRP A 40 42.66 16.01 62.86
N GLU A 41 42.13 14.82 63.07
CA GLU A 41 42.24 14.08 64.32
C GLU A 41 42.67 12.64 64.05
N THR A 42 43.39 12.05 65.01
CA THR A 42 43.93 10.69 64.93
C THR A 42 43.34 9.83 66.05
N PHE A 43 43.12 8.54 65.77
CA PHE A 43 42.58 7.60 66.76
C PHE A 43 43.71 7.01 67.61
N ASN A 44 43.67 7.27 68.92
CA ASN A 44 44.72 6.81 69.85
C ASN A 44 44.51 5.37 70.38
N GLY A 45 43.63 4.59 69.74
CA GLY A 45 43.20 3.26 70.20
C GLY A 45 42.01 3.27 71.18
N THR A 46 41.52 4.44 71.59
CA THR A 46 40.25 4.57 72.35
C THR A 46 39.40 5.78 71.98
N ASN A 47 40.02 6.90 71.60
CA ASN A 47 39.31 8.13 71.24
C ASN A 47 40.02 8.83 70.08
N TRP A 48 39.23 9.56 69.29
CA TRP A 48 39.75 10.57 68.37
C TRP A 48 40.31 11.76 69.16
N VAL A 49 41.52 12.18 68.83
CA VAL A 49 42.21 13.32 69.46
C VAL A 49 42.84 14.20 68.38
N ALA A 50 42.89 15.51 68.61
CA ALA A 50 43.47 16.46 67.66
C ALA A 50 44.89 16.03 67.25
N ALA A 51 45.13 15.95 65.95
CA ALA A 51 46.41 15.48 65.43
C ALA A 51 47.52 16.53 65.63
N THR A 52 48.75 16.08 65.88
CA THR A 52 49.93 16.96 65.96
C THR A 52 50.64 17.13 64.63
N ASN A 53 50.40 16.21 63.70
CA ASN A 53 50.87 16.22 62.32
C ASN A 53 49.65 16.05 61.38
N TYR A 54 49.81 16.35 60.10
CA TYR A 54 48.85 15.93 59.08
C TYR A 54 49.13 14.46 58.66
N PRO A 55 48.19 13.76 57.99
CA PRO A 55 48.35 12.37 57.59
C PRO A 55 49.44 12.20 56.51
N THR A 56 50.26 11.16 56.64
CA THR A 56 51.39 10.82 55.77
C THR A 56 51.42 9.34 55.39
N ALA A 57 52.34 8.95 54.50
CA ALA A 57 52.51 7.62 53.90
C ALA A 57 52.72 6.41 54.84
N THR A 58 52.69 6.59 56.16
CA THR A 58 52.91 5.54 57.16
C THR A 58 51.82 5.50 58.24
N ASP A 59 50.80 6.34 58.10
CA ASP A 59 49.68 6.44 59.02
C ASP A 59 48.55 5.46 58.64
N GLY A 60 47.58 5.22 59.55
CA GLY A 60 46.49 4.26 59.34
C GLY A 60 45.39 4.72 58.37
N GLU A 61 44.30 3.95 58.27
CA GLU A 61 43.24 4.22 57.29
C GLU A 61 42.70 5.66 57.46
N LEU A 62 42.55 6.35 56.33
CA LEU A 62 42.27 7.77 56.30
C LEU A 62 40.83 8.04 55.87
N SER A 63 40.10 8.88 56.61
CA SER A 63 38.70 9.21 56.30
C SER A 63 38.42 10.71 56.18
N ILE A 64 37.76 11.12 55.10
CA ILE A 64 37.21 12.48 54.96
C ILE A 64 35.71 12.42 55.30
N ILE A 65 35.35 12.93 56.47
CA ILE A 65 34.01 12.80 57.05
C ILE A 65 33.00 13.78 56.44
N ALA A 66 31.72 13.43 56.60
CA ALA A 66 30.59 14.26 56.21
C ALA A 66 30.72 15.73 56.64
N THR A 67 30.33 16.67 55.76
CA THR A 67 30.39 18.14 55.93
C THR A 67 31.78 18.78 55.90
N THR A 68 32.86 18.02 55.72
CA THR A 68 34.21 18.58 55.56
C THR A 68 34.65 18.61 54.10
N ASN A 69 35.32 19.69 53.67
CA ASN A 69 36.05 19.77 52.42
C ASN A 69 37.55 19.91 52.71
N ILE A 70 38.35 18.92 52.32
CA ILE A 70 39.80 18.96 52.44
C ILE A 70 40.40 19.26 51.07
N THR A 71 41.21 20.33 50.98
CA THR A 71 41.98 20.65 49.77
C THR A 71 43.39 20.07 49.86
N CYS A 72 43.71 19.12 48.99
CA CYS A 72 45.03 18.52 48.87
C CYS A 72 45.93 19.35 47.94
N ASN A 73 46.98 19.91 48.54
CA ASN A 73 47.97 20.78 47.91
C ASN A 73 49.41 20.27 48.15
N VAL A 74 49.58 18.98 48.42
CA VAL A 74 50.86 18.35 48.79
C VAL A 74 51.16 17.12 47.96
N THR A 75 52.46 16.80 47.85
CA THR A 75 53.04 15.62 47.22
C THR A 75 53.31 14.55 48.29
N ASP A 76 52.24 14.03 48.88
CA ASP A 76 52.32 12.88 49.79
C ASP A 76 51.91 11.59 49.06
N ASN A 77 52.54 10.48 49.47
CA ASN A 77 52.03 9.14 49.19
C ASN A 77 51.03 8.79 50.30
N ILE A 78 49.86 8.25 49.98
CA ILE A 78 48.88 7.79 50.97
C ILE A 78 48.47 6.35 50.61
N ASP A 79 48.17 5.57 51.64
CA ASP A 79 47.63 4.21 51.55
C ASP A 79 46.22 4.23 52.17
N GLN A 80 45.25 3.59 51.52
CA GLN A 80 43.81 3.54 51.88
C GLN A 80 43.13 4.85 52.37
N LEU A 81 42.52 5.60 51.44
CA LEU A 81 41.67 6.75 51.72
C LEU A 81 40.17 6.45 51.46
N THR A 82 39.30 6.89 52.37
CA THR A 82 37.84 6.87 52.21
C THR A 82 37.27 8.29 52.25
N ILE A 83 36.48 8.68 51.25
CA ILE A 83 35.64 9.88 51.28
C ILE A 83 34.23 9.45 51.69
N GLU A 84 33.82 9.77 52.92
CA GLU A 84 32.47 9.45 53.43
C GLU A 84 31.38 10.23 52.69
N ALA A 85 30.14 9.75 52.76
CA ALA A 85 28.98 10.43 52.17
C ALA A 85 28.84 11.87 52.70
N GLY A 86 28.81 12.85 51.79
CA GLY A 86 28.79 14.27 52.13
C GLY A 86 30.13 14.87 52.58
N GLY A 87 31.23 14.11 52.56
CA GLY A 87 32.60 14.62 52.62
C GLY A 87 33.08 15.05 51.23
N THR A 88 34.12 15.89 51.16
CA THR A 88 34.71 16.33 49.88
C THR A 88 36.24 16.34 49.93
N LEU A 89 36.87 15.77 48.92
CA LEU A 89 38.30 15.96 48.63
C LEU A 89 38.46 16.82 47.39
N THR A 90 39.15 17.96 47.52
CA THR A 90 39.52 18.81 46.38
C THR A 90 41.01 18.63 46.08
N ILE A 91 41.39 18.24 44.86
CA ILE A 91 42.79 18.15 44.41
C ILE A 91 43.08 19.32 43.48
N ASP A 92 43.90 20.29 43.91
CA ASP A 92 44.21 21.51 43.14
C ASP A 92 45.72 21.78 42.94
N ASN A 93 46.54 20.75 43.20
CA ASN A 93 48.00 20.80 43.07
C ASN A 93 48.47 20.66 41.61
N THR A 94 49.60 21.27 41.24
CA THR A 94 50.32 21.02 39.98
C THR A 94 51.31 19.85 40.05
N GLU A 95 51.67 19.41 41.26
CA GLU A 95 52.52 18.23 41.48
C GLU A 95 51.67 16.99 41.84
N ASN A 96 52.27 15.80 41.73
CA ASN A 96 51.54 14.52 41.76
C ASN A 96 50.80 14.27 43.09
N PHE A 97 49.52 13.91 43.00
CA PHE A 97 48.84 13.19 44.08
C PHE A 97 49.10 11.70 43.87
N ASN A 98 49.75 11.07 44.86
CA ASN A 98 50.15 9.68 44.79
C ASN A 98 49.38 8.86 45.83
N LEU A 99 48.60 7.89 45.37
CA LEU A 99 48.27 6.75 46.20
C LEU A 99 49.30 5.66 45.88
N THR A 100 49.99 5.16 46.90
CA THR A 100 50.94 4.06 46.73
C THR A 100 50.24 2.78 47.09
N ALA A 101 50.14 1.84 46.13
CA ALA A 101 49.73 0.48 46.40
C ALA A 101 50.46 -0.06 47.64
N GLY A 102 49.68 -0.40 48.66
CA GLY A 102 50.15 -1.11 49.84
C GLY A 102 50.70 -2.50 49.48
N PRO A 103 51.22 -3.23 50.48
CA PRO A 103 51.69 -4.60 50.27
C PRO A 103 50.57 -5.64 50.08
N ASP A 104 49.30 -5.25 50.16
CA ASP A 104 48.11 -6.10 50.11
C ASP A 104 47.18 -5.76 48.92
N ASP A 105 46.31 -6.69 48.50
CA ASP A 105 45.41 -6.56 47.32
C ASP A 105 44.17 -5.66 47.59
N ASP A 106 44.36 -4.45 48.11
CA ASP A 106 43.28 -3.59 48.60
C ASP A 106 42.84 -2.46 47.64
N VAL A 107 41.94 -1.60 48.13
CA VAL A 107 41.37 -0.46 47.39
C VAL A 107 41.93 0.82 47.98
N ASP A 108 42.83 1.47 47.24
CA ASP A 108 43.54 2.69 47.65
C ASP A 108 42.59 3.88 47.90
N LEU A 109 41.49 3.99 47.15
CA LEU A 109 40.51 5.08 47.29
C LEU A 109 39.07 4.59 47.22
N LYS A 110 38.28 4.85 48.27
CA LYS A 110 36.83 4.58 48.33
C LYS A 110 36.05 5.90 48.33
N ILE A 111 35.17 6.12 47.35
CA ILE A 111 34.43 7.39 47.18
C ILE A 111 32.94 7.16 47.40
N TYR A 112 32.42 7.59 48.56
CA TYR A 112 30.99 7.71 48.88
C TYR A 112 30.51 9.17 48.91
N GLY A 113 31.43 10.12 49.10
CA GLY A 113 31.20 11.56 48.96
C GLY A 113 31.67 12.09 47.60
N THR A 114 32.24 13.31 47.61
CA THR A 114 32.69 13.98 46.38
C THR A 114 34.22 14.03 46.27
N LEU A 115 34.77 13.56 45.16
CA LEU A 115 36.11 13.88 44.70
C LEU A 115 36.03 14.99 43.65
N GLN A 116 36.71 16.10 43.88
CA GLN A 116 36.81 17.23 42.96
C GLN A 116 38.28 17.38 42.51
N TRP A 117 38.60 16.84 41.34
CA TRP A 117 39.94 16.91 40.75
C TRP A 117 40.02 18.11 39.82
N ASN A 118 40.76 19.15 40.21
CA ASN A 118 40.93 20.37 39.44
C ASN A 118 42.27 20.47 38.70
N LYS A 119 43.37 19.95 39.28
CA LYS A 119 44.73 19.94 38.67
C LYS A 119 45.56 18.74 39.14
N GLY A 120 46.65 18.43 38.42
CA GLY A 120 47.69 17.46 38.84
C GLY A 120 47.68 16.13 38.07
N TRP A 121 48.69 15.29 38.32
CA TRP A 121 48.85 13.95 37.70
C TRP A 121 48.63 12.86 38.76
N ALA A 122 47.90 11.79 38.42
CA ALA A 122 47.75 10.58 39.24
C ALA A 122 49.03 9.72 39.19
N GLY A 123 50.00 9.96 40.08
CA GLY A 123 51.41 9.62 39.82
C GLY A 123 51.85 8.17 40.07
N ASN A 124 50.98 7.30 40.57
CA ASN A 124 51.25 5.88 40.87
C ASN A 124 50.09 4.98 40.40
N CYS A 125 50.25 3.66 40.56
CA CYS A 125 49.26 2.64 40.21
C CYS A 125 48.46 2.21 41.46
N GLY A 126 47.13 2.28 41.42
CA GLY A 126 46.24 1.78 42.46
C GLY A 126 44.80 1.53 41.94
N THR A 127 43.94 0.98 42.79
CA THR A 127 42.52 0.70 42.53
C THR A 127 41.61 1.69 43.26
N TRP A 128 40.83 2.44 42.50
CA TRP A 128 39.96 3.52 42.99
C TRP A 128 38.50 3.14 42.73
N GLU A 129 37.63 3.26 43.72
CA GLU A 129 36.24 2.80 43.62
C GLU A 129 35.23 3.91 43.97
N ILE A 130 34.26 4.12 43.06
CA ILE A 130 33.16 5.05 43.27
C ILE A 130 31.91 4.24 43.64
N TYR A 131 31.38 4.47 44.83
CA TYR A 131 30.23 3.77 45.39
C TYR A 131 28.93 4.54 45.14
N SER A 132 27.78 3.92 45.46
CA SER A 132 26.46 4.54 45.31
C SER A 132 26.36 5.88 46.03
N GLY A 133 25.97 6.93 45.30
CA GLY A 133 25.93 8.32 45.78
C GLY A 133 27.28 9.06 45.77
N GLY A 134 28.38 8.37 45.50
CA GLY A 134 29.70 8.95 45.32
C GLY A 134 29.86 9.61 43.94
N ILE A 135 30.56 10.75 43.90
CA ILE A 135 30.75 11.56 42.69
C ILE A 135 32.24 11.88 42.53
N ALA A 136 32.83 11.58 41.37
CA ALA A 136 34.17 12.04 40.99
C ALA A 136 34.10 13.02 39.81
N ASN A 137 34.32 14.30 40.08
CA ASN A 137 34.45 15.35 39.07
C ASN A 137 35.91 15.47 38.64
N ILE A 138 36.21 15.13 37.40
CA ILE A 138 37.55 15.13 36.81
C ILE A 138 37.66 16.29 35.81
N ASN A 139 38.30 17.38 36.21
CA ASN A 139 38.63 18.50 35.34
C ASN A 139 39.95 18.21 34.61
N CYS A 140 39.84 17.91 33.32
CA CYS A 140 40.95 17.52 32.47
C CYS A 140 41.64 18.75 31.83
N GLY A 141 42.66 19.29 32.51
CA GLY A 141 43.74 20.03 31.83
C GLY A 141 44.67 19.08 31.05
N SER A 142 45.75 19.59 30.45
CA SER A 142 46.76 18.81 29.69
C SER A 142 47.63 17.85 30.53
N TYR A 143 47.04 17.24 31.56
CA TYR A 143 47.65 16.40 32.58
C TYR A 143 46.99 15.01 32.54
N GLY A 144 47.75 13.95 32.85
CA GLY A 144 47.27 12.58 32.70
C GLY A 144 46.96 11.87 34.02
N THR A 145 46.11 10.85 33.93
CA THR A 145 46.08 9.77 34.92
C THR A 145 47.17 8.75 34.59
N GLY A 146 47.90 8.30 35.61
CA GLY A 146 48.79 7.14 35.51
C GLY A 146 48.02 5.82 35.48
N CYS A 147 48.76 4.71 35.66
CA CYS A 147 48.29 3.33 35.52
C CYS A 147 47.37 2.87 36.68
N ASN A 148 46.25 3.57 36.88
CA ASN A 148 45.23 3.28 37.88
C ASN A 148 44.06 2.47 37.30
N THR A 149 43.38 1.71 38.14
CA THR A 149 42.11 1.05 37.82
C THR A 149 40.97 1.75 38.56
N TRP A 150 40.03 2.33 37.83
CA TRP A 150 38.81 2.90 38.41
C TRP A 150 37.66 1.90 38.27
N ASN A 151 37.00 1.53 39.37
CA ASN A 151 35.77 0.74 39.36
C ASN A 151 34.59 1.62 39.82
N ILE A 152 33.75 2.03 38.89
CA ILE A 152 32.52 2.76 39.19
C ILE A 152 31.44 1.72 39.47
N LYS A 153 31.00 1.62 40.72
CA LYS A 153 29.95 0.68 41.16
C LYS A 153 28.56 1.21 40.79
N PRO A 154 27.51 0.37 40.80
CA PRO A 154 26.13 0.82 40.59
C PRO A 154 25.74 2.00 41.49
N GLY A 155 25.23 3.07 40.87
CA GLY A 155 24.87 4.33 41.54
C GLY A 155 26.01 5.29 41.83
N GLY A 156 27.27 4.95 41.50
CA GLY A 156 28.40 5.87 41.52
C GLY A 156 28.49 6.68 40.23
N THR A 157 29.02 7.90 40.29
CA THR A 157 29.12 8.81 39.13
C THR A 157 30.54 9.34 38.92
N MET A 158 31.02 9.35 37.68
CA MET A 158 32.23 10.04 37.25
C MET A 158 31.90 11.07 36.17
N ASN A 159 32.32 12.32 36.35
CA ASN A 159 32.08 13.41 35.42
C ASN A 159 33.41 13.89 34.83
N PHE A 160 33.57 13.84 33.51
CA PHE A 160 34.70 14.43 32.80
C PHE A 160 34.33 15.83 32.28
N ILE A 161 35.17 16.80 32.63
CA ILE A 161 34.97 18.23 32.39
C ILE A 161 36.25 18.78 31.73
N HIS A 162 36.16 19.81 30.88
CA HIS A 162 37.27 20.40 30.11
C HIS A 162 37.84 19.53 28.96
N VAL A 163 38.86 20.05 28.26
CA VAL A 163 39.15 19.81 26.83
C VAL A 163 40.00 18.56 26.53
N GLN A 164 40.90 18.09 27.40
CA GLN A 164 41.81 16.97 27.04
C GLN A 164 42.16 16.06 28.22
N CYS A 165 41.63 14.84 28.26
CA CYS A 165 41.94 13.82 29.26
C CYS A 165 42.98 12.81 28.73
N TYR A 166 44.11 12.64 29.41
CA TYR A 166 45.11 11.61 29.09
C TYR A 166 44.98 10.40 30.03
N ILE A 167 44.68 9.21 29.49
CA ILE A 167 44.40 7.97 30.25
C ILE A 167 45.49 6.90 30.10
N ASN A 168 46.76 7.31 30.16
CA ASN A 168 47.92 6.46 29.88
C ASN A 168 48.02 5.27 30.85
N GLY A 169 47.75 4.05 30.36
CA GLY A 169 47.71 2.83 31.17
C GLY A 169 46.54 2.75 32.17
N THR A 170 45.60 3.69 32.14
CA THR A 170 44.44 3.70 33.04
C THR A 170 43.37 2.74 32.53
N THR A 171 42.74 1.97 33.42
CA THR A 171 41.54 1.17 33.13
C THR A 171 40.35 1.72 33.88
N ILE A 172 39.23 1.98 33.19
CA ILE A 172 37.98 2.45 33.81
C ILE A 172 36.90 1.40 33.56
N ASN A 173 36.48 0.72 34.63
CA ASN A 173 35.41 -0.26 34.65
C ASN A 173 34.12 0.41 35.14
N ASN A 174 33.14 0.60 34.27
CA ASN A 174 31.89 1.28 34.62
C ASN A 174 30.71 0.32 34.79
N GLU A 175 30.14 0.27 36.00
CA GLU A 175 28.85 -0.32 36.34
C GLU A 175 27.88 0.74 36.92
N GLY A 176 28.27 2.03 36.90
CA GLY A 176 27.47 3.19 37.30
C GLY A 176 27.33 4.17 36.15
N THR A 177 27.57 5.46 36.39
CA THR A 177 27.42 6.52 35.38
C THR A 177 28.74 7.22 35.08
N ILE A 178 29.10 7.33 33.79
CA ILE A 178 30.11 8.30 33.31
C ILE A 178 29.39 9.40 32.53
N ASN A 179 29.65 10.66 32.83
CA ASN A 179 29.21 11.80 32.03
C ASN A 179 30.41 12.49 31.39
N PHE A 180 30.31 12.77 30.10
CA PHE A 180 31.27 13.54 29.32
C PHE A 180 30.65 14.89 28.96
N THR A 181 31.13 15.96 29.60
CA THR A 181 30.62 17.33 29.46
C THR A 181 31.67 18.27 28.85
N PRO A 182 31.85 18.28 27.50
CA PRO A 182 32.66 19.29 26.82
C PRO A 182 31.98 20.67 26.88
N ASP A 183 32.77 21.67 27.26
CA ASP A 183 32.28 23.01 27.60
C ASP A 183 32.69 24.10 26.58
N TRP A 184 33.94 24.13 26.10
CA TRP A 184 34.42 25.20 25.20
C TRP A 184 35.11 24.72 23.90
N GLU A 185 35.74 23.54 23.91
CA GLU A 185 36.40 22.94 22.74
C GLU A 185 36.09 21.43 22.65
N ASN A 186 36.50 20.77 21.57
CA ASN A 186 36.36 19.32 21.40
C ASN A 186 37.05 18.58 22.57
N MET A 187 36.30 17.88 23.42
CA MET A 187 36.93 17.07 24.48
C MET A 187 37.57 15.82 23.88
N TYR A 188 38.84 15.55 24.18
CA TYR A 188 39.50 14.32 23.74
C TYR A 188 39.93 13.41 24.90
N VAL A 189 39.60 12.13 24.83
CA VAL A 189 40.25 11.07 25.61
C VAL A 189 41.40 10.49 24.79
N ARG A 190 42.62 10.51 25.34
CA ARG A 190 43.86 10.17 24.61
C ARG A 190 44.80 9.26 25.37
N SER A 191 45.67 8.59 24.61
CA SER A 191 46.91 7.99 25.09
C SER A 191 48.08 8.45 24.22
N ASN A 192 49.22 8.72 24.84
CA ASN A 192 50.47 9.11 24.20
C ASN A 192 51.64 8.15 24.47
N THR A 193 51.41 7.04 25.19
CA THR A 193 52.43 6.02 25.52
C THR A 193 52.21 4.71 24.75
N PRO A 194 53.11 4.31 23.81
CA PRO A 194 52.93 3.09 22.99
C PRO A 194 52.87 1.75 23.74
N ASN A 195 53.31 1.70 24.99
CA ASN A 195 53.44 0.47 25.79
C ASN A 195 52.42 0.39 26.94
N SER A 196 51.46 1.32 27.02
CA SER A 196 50.48 1.40 28.12
C SER A 196 49.16 1.97 27.59
N PRO A 197 48.33 1.15 26.93
CA PRO A 197 47.05 1.58 26.39
C PRO A 197 46.06 1.91 27.50
N GLY A 198 45.24 2.94 27.29
CA GLY A 198 44.10 3.23 28.16
C GLY A 198 42.86 2.43 27.76
N THR A 199 42.07 1.96 28.73
CA THR A 199 40.83 1.21 28.46
C THR A 199 39.65 1.83 29.20
N ILE A 200 38.54 2.04 28.50
CA ILE A 200 37.23 2.31 29.10
C ILE A 200 36.33 1.11 28.78
N HIS A 201 35.83 0.44 29.82
CA HIS A 201 34.93 -0.71 29.73
C HIS A 201 33.61 -0.36 30.41
N ASN A 202 32.62 0.01 29.60
CA ASN A 202 31.25 0.17 30.05
C ASN A 202 30.59 -1.21 30.11
N LYS A 203 30.38 -1.75 31.31
CA LYS A 203 29.79 -3.08 31.55
C LYS A 203 28.26 -3.03 31.39
N PRO A 204 27.52 -4.17 31.41
CA PRO A 204 26.10 -4.21 31.04
C PRO A 204 25.16 -3.30 31.84
N ASN A 205 25.49 -3.00 33.10
CA ASN A 205 24.70 -2.09 33.95
C ASN A 205 25.20 -0.62 33.90
N GLY A 206 26.32 -0.37 33.23
CA GLY A 206 26.95 0.94 33.13
C GLY A 206 26.29 1.83 32.09
N THR A 207 26.15 3.11 32.41
CA THR A 207 25.70 4.16 31.50
C THR A 207 26.82 5.15 31.22
N VAL A 208 27.02 5.52 29.95
CA VAL A 208 27.91 6.60 29.51
C VAL A 208 27.06 7.64 28.79
N ASN A 209 27.08 8.89 29.25
CA ASN A 209 26.37 10.00 28.61
C ASN A 209 27.37 10.99 28.01
N MET A 210 27.11 11.45 26.79
CA MET A 210 27.77 12.61 26.20
C MET A 210 26.80 13.78 26.18
N ILE A 211 27.18 14.91 26.79
CA ILE A 211 26.29 16.03 27.10
C ILE A 211 26.94 17.32 26.60
N LYS A 212 26.33 17.98 25.61
CA LYS A 212 26.79 19.28 25.09
C LYS A 212 26.51 20.39 26.11
N THR A 213 27.53 21.16 26.52
CA THR A 213 27.33 22.35 27.38
C THR A 213 27.85 23.66 26.78
N GLY A 214 28.34 23.64 25.54
CA GLY A 214 28.76 24.84 24.78
C GLY A 214 28.62 24.68 23.26
N ASN A 215 29.15 25.65 22.50
CA ASN A 215 28.88 25.76 21.06
C ASN A 215 29.31 24.53 20.23
N ASN A 216 30.41 23.86 20.60
CA ASN A 216 30.94 22.67 19.93
C ASN A 216 30.75 21.42 20.80
N GLY A 217 29.98 20.44 20.32
CA GLY A 217 29.64 19.20 21.04
C GLY A 217 30.47 17.95 20.68
N ARG A 218 31.61 18.10 20.01
CA ARG A 218 32.41 16.96 19.53
C ARG A 218 33.28 16.38 20.64
N PHE A 219 33.08 15.10 20.95
CA PHE A 219 33.95 14.30 21.81
C PHE A 219 34.78 13.36 20.94
N GLY A 220 36.11 13.40 21.12
CA GLY A 220 37.05 12.59 20.35
C GLY A 220 37.70 11.49 21.17
N ILE A 221 37.75 10.27 20.64
CA ILE A 221 38.73 9.27 21.10
C ILE A 221 39.87 9.25 20.09
N ALA A 222 41.09 9.54 20.54
CA ALA A 222 42.24 9.77 19.65
C ALA A 222 43.56 9.25 20.24
N SER A 223 44.55 9.04 19.38
CA SER A 223 45.94 8.75 19.76
C SER A 223 46.90 9.81 19.20
N ASP A 224 47.89 10.20 19.99
CA ASP A 224 48.92 11.17 19.59
C ASP A 224 50.15 10.49 18.92
N GLY A 225 50.01 9.22 18.49
CA GLY A 225 51.09 8.34 18.08
C GLY A 225 51.51 8.46 16.62
N ASN A 226 52.65 9.12 16.37
CA ASN A 226 53.23 9.33 15.02
C ASN A 226 53.96 8.10 14.42
N ASN A 227 53.79 6.90 15.00
CA ASN A 227 54.45 5.65 14.58
C ASN A 227 53.46 4.49 14.69
N GLY A 228 53.42 3.62 13.67
CA GLY A 228 52.44 2.53 13.54
C GLY A 228 52.64 1.34 14.50
N SER A 229 52.45 1.56 15.80
CA SER A 229 52.20 0.51 16.80
C SER A 229 50.71 0.44 17.14
N GLU A 230 50.18 -0.76 17.39
CA GLU A 230 48.78 -1.07 17.07
C GLU A 230 47.73 -0.87 18.19
N ASN A 231 48.04 -0.29 19.36
CA ASN A 231 47.04 -0.07 20.41
C ASN A 231 47.35 1.14 21.30
N TYR A 232 46.46 2.14 21.31
CA TYR A 232 46.59 3.33 22.17
C TYR A 232 45.41 3.55 23.14
N VAL A 233 44.17 3.45 22.65
CA VAL A 233 42.96 3.53 23.48
C VAL A 233 41.98 2.43 23.04
N LYS A 234 41.37 1.74 24.00
CA LYS A 234 40.28 0.77 23.76
C LYS A 234 39.01 1.24 24.45
N PHE A 235 37.89 1.20 23.72
CA PHE A 235 36.55 1.45 24.29
C PHE A 235 35.69 0.20 24.08
N ILE A 236 35.10 -0.31 25.16
CA ILE A 236 34.23 -1.50 25.16
C ILE A 236 32.88 -1.09 25.74
N ASN A 237 31.80 -1.25 24.98
CA ASN A 237 30.43 -0.97 25.40
C ASN A 237 29.59 -2.25 25.44
N GLU A 238 29.30 -2.72 26.65
CA GLU A 238 28.33 -3.79 26.93
C GLU A 238 27.04 -3.24 27.56
N GLY A 239 27.07 -2.03 28.13
CA GLY A 239 25.93 -1.32 28.71
C GLY A 239 25.30 -0.30 27.77
N THR A 240 24.90 0.86 28.29
CA THR A 240 24.24 1.94 27.53
C THR A 240 25.20 3.11 27.27
N LEU A 241 25.28 3.57 26.02
CA LEU A 241 25.96 4.79 25.59
C LEU A 241 24.95 5.77 24.96
N ASN A 242 24.82 6.97 25.53
CA ASN A 242 23.91 8.01 25.05
C ASN A 242 24.70 9.18 24.44
N LEU A 243 24.39 9.52 23.17
CA LEU A 243 24.83 10.74 22.51
C LEU A 243 23.68 11.75 22.54
N ASN A 244 23.74 12.75 23.43
CA ASN A 244 22.67 13.74 23.56
C ASN A 244 22.69 14.75 22.40
N GLU A 245 21.65 15.58 22.28
CA GLU A 245 21.43 16.45 21.13
C GLU A 245 22.64 17.36 20.79
N GLY A 246 22.99 17.39 19.51
CA GLY A 246 24.10 18.18 18.98
C GLY A 246 25.49 17.73 19.41
N THR A 247 25.64 16.53 20.00
CA THR A 247 26.95 15.92 20.28
C THR A 247 27.47 15.11 19.10
N GLU A 248 28.80 15.00 18.96
CA GLU A 248 29.44 14.12 17.97
C GLU A 248 30.48 13.23 18.65
N LEU A 249 30.28 11.91 18.64
CA LEU A 249 31.33 10.94 18.99
C LEU A 249 32.21 10.73 17.76
N TYR A 250 33.38 11.38 17.76
CA TYR A 250 34.38 11.30 16.71
C TYR A 250 35.48 10.30 17.06
N TYR A 251 35.70 9.32 16.20
CA TYR A 251 36.63 8.24 16.44
C TYR A 251 37.80 8.26 15.45
N GLY A 252 38.87 8.97 15.81
CA GLY A 252 40.03 9.20 14.95
C GLY A 252 40.84 10.44 15.34
N GLY A 253 42.06 10.57 14.79
CA GLY A 253 42.89 11.76 14.93
C GLY A 253 42.93 12.58 13.63
N PRO A 254 43.04 13.91 13.68
CA PRO A 254 43.26 14.72 12.48
C PRO A 254 44.64 14.39 11.85
N GLY A 255 44.62 13.71 10.71
CA GLY A 255 45.81 13.45 9.88
C GLY A 255 46.66 12.23 10.24
N GLN A 256 46.17 11.30 11.07
CA GLN A 256 46.90 10.07 11.45
C GLN A 256 46.28 8.82 10.80
N THR A 257 47.12 7.87 10.37
CA THR A 257 46.67 6.56 9.85
C THR A 257 46.20 5.67 11.01
N SER A 258 44.93 5.26 10.99
CA SER A 258 44.17 4.73 12.14
C SER A 258 44.46 3.27 12.54
N SER A 259 45.71 2.82 12.45
CA SER A 259 46.12 1.42 12.68
C SER A 259 46.23 1.01 14.17
N GLY A 260 45.46 1.59 15.10
CA GLY A 260 45.62 1.26 16.53
C GLY A 260 44.65 1.84 17.55
N ILE A 261 43.37 1.99 17.20
CA ILE A 261 42.28 2.36 18.12
C ILE A 261 41.10 1.42 17.82
N SER A 262 40.59 0.71 18.82
CA SER A 262 39.46 -0.23 18.68
C SER A 262 38.25 0.11 19.56
N PHE A 263 37.07 0.17 18.94
CA PHE A 263 35.78 0.27 19.61
C PHE A 263 35.07 -1.08 19.48
N GLU A 264 34.59 -1.64 20.59
CA GLU A 264 33.83 -2.88 20.63
C GLU A 264 32.45 -2.60 21.23
N ASN A 265 31.38 -2.90 20.48
CA ASN A 265 30.00 -2.82 20.98
C ASN A 265 29.35 -4.20 21.06
N THR A 266 28.72 -4.46 22.21
CA THR A 266 27.71 -5.51 22.44
C THR A 266 26.46 -4.98 23.14
N GLY A 267 26.51 -3.76 23.70
CA GLY A 267 25.41 -3.08 24.39
C GLY A 267 24.59 -2.12 23.51
N THR A 268 23.88 -1.19 24.14
CA THR A 268 23.00 -0.22 23.45
C THR A 268 23.73 1.10 23.22
N ILE A 269 23.54 1.68 22.03
CA ILE A 269 23.92 3.05 21.70
C ILE A 269 22.64 3.83 21.33
N ASN A 270 22.38 4.94 21.99
CA ASN A 270 21.28 5.85 21.67
C ASN A 270 21.85 7.16 21.11
N ILE A 271 21.32 7.62 19.98
CA ILE A 271 21.79 8.82 19.26
C ILE A 271 20.61 9.80 19.16
N ALA A 272 20.63 10.89 19.93
CA ALA A 272 19.56 11.88 19.92
C ALA A 272 19.50 12.69 18.61
N ASN A 273 18.47 13.52 18.49
CA ASN A 273 18.33 14.47 17.39
C ASN A 273 19.59 15.31 17.19
N ASN A 274 19.96 15.54 15.93
CA ASN A 274 21.19 16.26 15.53
C ASN A 274 22.51 15.70 16.13
N ALA A 275 22.51 14.53 16.77
CA ALA A 275 23.72 13.89 17.30
C ALA A 275 24.34 12.95 16.25
N MET A 276 25.67 12.77 16.34
CA MET A 276 26.47 12.13 15.31
C MET A 276 27.42 11.07 15.86
N LEU A 277 27.46 9.90 15.22
CA LEU A 277 28.51 8.88 15.42
C LEU A 277 29.43 8.85 14.20
N SER A 278 30.65 9.38 14.35
CA SER A 278 31.62 9.56 13.27
C SER A 278 32.83 8.62 13.42
N ASN A 279 32.97 7.60 12.56
CA ASN A 279 34.05 6.61 12.64
C ASN A 279 35.13 6.77 11.55
N ALA A 280 36.41 6.85 11.95
CA ALA A 280 37.60 6.81 11.09
C ALA A 280 38.59 5.65 11.41
N GLY A 281 38.23 4.75 12.33
CA GLY A 281 39.03 3.58 12.76
C GLY A 281 38.29 2.25 12.61
N ILE A 282 38.71 1.25 13.41
CA ILE A 282 38.05 -0.06 13.45
C ILE A 282 36.94 -0.02 14.50
N PHE A 283 35.70 -0.20 14.04
CA PHE A 283 34.53 -0.37 14.90
C PHE A 283 34.01 -1.80 14.75
N ASN A 284 34.07 -2.56 15.84
CA ASN A 284 33.59 -3.94 15.92
C ASN A 284 32.20 -3.97 16.58
N PHE A 285 31.16 -4.28 15.80
CA PHE A 285 29.84 -4.61 16.32
C PHE A 285 29.71 -6.11 16.49
N ASN A 286 29.83 -6.58 17.73
CA ASN A 286 29.72 -8.00 18.10
C ASN A 286 28.36 -8.31 18.76
N GLY A 287 27.40 -7.38 18.68
CA GLY A 287 26.06 -7.44 19.24
C GLY A 287 25.53 -6.03 19.57
N GLY A 288 24.30 -5.97 20.08
CA GLY A 288 23.72 -4.72 20.61
C GLY A 288 22.88 -3.91 19.63
N ASN A 289 22.19 -2.90 20.14
CA ASN A 289 21.24 -2.05 19.41
C ASN A 289 21.83 -0.65 19.15
N ILE A 290 21.52 -0.04 18.00
CA ILE A 290 21.75 1.39 17.77
C ILE A 290 20.41 2.07 17.49
N ASN A 291 19.94 2.85 18.45
CA ASN A 291 18.72 3.63 18.35
C ASN A 291 19.06 5.09 18.06
N GLY A 292 18.10 5.83 17.54
CA GLY A 292 18.18 7.28 17.58
C GLY A 292 16.93 7.97 17.07
N THR A 293 16.91 9.30 17.19
CA THR A 293 15.73 10.15 16.97
C THR A 293 16.04 11.33 16.06
N GLY A 294 15.03 11.83 15.33
CA GLY A 294 15.18 12.97 14.43
C GLY A 294 16.33 12.83 13.43
N ASN A 295 17.18 13.86 13.33
CA ASN A 295 18.34 13.92 12.44
C ASN A 295 19.57 13.14 12.92
N ALA A 296 19.40 12.13 13.79
CA ALA A 296 20.47 11.26 14.25
C ALA A 296 21.23 10.63 13.06
N LEU A 297 22.56 10.75 13.07
CA LEU A 297 23.40 10.37 11.95
C LEU A 297 24.56 9.46 12.38
N ILE A 298 24.71 8.33 11.69
CA ILE A 298 25.95 7.56 11.69
C ILE A 298 26.71 7.88 10.41
N ARG A 299 27.99 8.22 10.53
CA ARG A 299 28.85 8.61 9.40
C ARG A 299 30.20 7.92 9.45
N GLN A 300 30.60 7.28 8.36
CA GLN A 300 31.98 6.82 8.19
C GLN A 300 32.82 7.94 7.55
N ILE A 301 33.98 8.25 8.12
CA ILE A 301 34.85 9.36 7.68
C ILE A 301 36.28 8.86 7.50
N GLY A 302 36.81 8.95 6.28
CA GLY A 302 38.23 8.68 6.02
C GLY A 302 38.61 7.20 5.90
N TYR A 303 39.89 6.99 5.61
CA TYR A 303 40.44 5.70 5.21
C TYR A 303 41.67 5.36 6.06
N PRO A 304 41.80 4.13 6.61
CA PRO A 304 40.90 2.99 6.53
C PRO A 304 39.93 2.92 7.73
N GLY A 305 38.78 3.62 7.67
CA GLY A 305 37.66 3.25 8.54
C GLY A 305 37.10 1.89 8.12
N ILE A 306 36.90 0.96 9.06
CA ILE A 306 36.27 -0.33 8.79
C ILE A 306 35.22 -0.61 9.86
N TRP A 307 33.98 -0.82 9.44
CA TRP A 307 32.95 -1.42 10.27
C TRP A 307 33.00 -2.94 10.07
N LYS A 308 33.26 -3.68 11.15
CA LYS A 308 33.25 -5.15 11.16
C LYS A 308 32.14 -5.66 12.07
N SER A 309 31.39 -6.65 11.60
CA SER A 309 30.57 -7.49 12.47
C SER A 309 31.04 -8.93 12.38
N ASN A 310 31.52 -9.46 13.52
CA ASN A 310 32.09 -10.81 13.62
C ASN A 310 31.10 -11.84 14.18
N VAL A 311 29.85 -11.43 14.45
CA VAL A 311 28.80 -12.26 15.03
C VAL A 311 27.55 -12.09 14.18
N PRO A 312 26.86 -13.17 13.75
CA PRO A 312 25.62 -13.07 12.96
C PRO A 312 24.46 -12.56 13.83
N CYS A 313 24.45 -11.24 14.06
CA CYS A 313 23.39 -10.49 14.71
C CYS A 313 22.91 -9.43 13.72
N ASN A 314 21.62 -9.41 13.41
CA ASN A 314 21.03 -8.28 12.71
C ASN A 314 21.28 -7.02 13.55
N LEU A 315 21.92 -6.03 12.94
CA LEU A 315 22.04 -4.67 13.49
C LEU A 315 20.89 -3.85 12.92
N PRO A 316 19.73 -3.72 13.61
CA PRO A 316 18.68 -2.79 13.19
C PRO A 316 19.18 -1.36 13.34
N VAL A 317 19.35 -0.66 12.22
CA VAL A 317 19.67 0.78 12.21
C VAL A 317 18.40 1.54 11.86
N ASN A 318 17.77 2.16 12.86
CA ASN A 318 16.50 2.88 12.73
C ASN A 318 16.66 4.36 12.33
N ILE A 319 17.87 4.79 11.98
CA ILE A 319 18.24 6.21 11.75
C ILE A 319 18.94 6.43 10.41
N THR A 320 19.37 7.66 10.13
CA THR A 320 20.13 7.97 8.92
C THR A 320 21.55 7.41 9.01
N PHE A 321 21.92 6.54 8.07
CA PHE A 321 23.24 5.89 7.98
C PHE A 321 23.95 6.33 6.69
N GLU A 322 25.00 7.16 6.81
CA GLU A 322 25.85 7.57 5.69
C GLU A 322 27.08 6.66 5.56
N LEU A 323 27.03 5.73 4.60
CA LEU A 323 28.13 4.82 4.28
C LEU A 323 28.99 5.38 3.14
N LYS A 324 30.11 6.01 3.52
CA LYS A 324 31.04 6.72 2.61
C LYS A 324 32.36 5.99 2.34
N THR A 325 32.69 4.90 3.05
CA THR A 325 33.88 4.08 2.73
C THR A 325 33.59 2.57 2.69
N GLN A 326 34.02 1.76 3.67
CA GLN A 326 33.98 0.29 3.59
C GLN A 326 33.24 -0.38 4.77
N LEU A 327 32.30 -1.28 4.45
CA LEU A 327 31.61 -2.20 5.38
C LEU A 327 32.04 -3.65 5.06
N GLY A 328 32.21 -4.50 6.08
CA GLY A 328 32.59 -5.90 5.88
C GLY A 328 32.37 -6.82 7.11
N GLY A 329 32.60 -8.12 6.91
CA GLY A 329 32.33 -9.18 7.89
C GLY A 329 31.15 -10.08 7.46
N PRO A 330 31.06 -11.33 7.96
CA PRO A 330 30.10 -12.34 7.45
C PRO A 330 28.63 -12.13 7.88
N ALA A 331 28.37 -11.20 8.80
CA ALA A 331 27.05 -10.93 9.35
C ALA A 331 26.22 -9.98 8.46
N GLU A 332 24.89 -10.10 8.54
CA GLU A 332 23.96 -9.23 7.83
C GLU A 332 23.61 -7.99 8.66
N THR A 333 23.87 -6.82 8.09
CA THR A 333 23.45 -5.52 8.66
C THR A 333 22.07 -5.17 8.10
N THR A 334 21.07 -4.87 8.94
CA THR A 334 19.70 -4.55 8.48
C THR A 334 19.35 -3.08 8.75
N ILE A 335 19.21 -2.28 7.71
CA ILE A 335 18.81 -0.88 7.85
C ILE A 335 17.28 -0.78 7.80
N ASN A 336 16.68 -0.20 8.86
CA ASN A 336 15.25 0.06 8.96
C ASN A 336 14.90 1.53 8.70
N GLY A 337 15.86 2.45 8.92
CA GLY A 337 15.75 3.87 8.65
C GLY A 337 16.24 4.24 7.25
N LYS A 338 16.93 5.38 7.13
CA LYS A 338 17.40 5.94 5.86
C LYS A 338 18.88 5.62 5.60
N LEU A 339 19.17 4.83 4.58
CA LEU A 339 20.53 4.60 4.08
C LEU A 339 20.91 5.68 3.06
N ARG A 340 22.14 6.21 3.13
CA ARG A 340 22.77 6.91 2.01
C ARG A 340 24.09 6.22 1.69
N PHE A 341 24.19 5.67 0.48
CA PHE A 341 25.29 4.83 0.07
C PHE A 341 26.16 5.52 -0.99
N GLU A 342 27.39 5.84 -0.61
CA GLU A 342 28.41 6.51 -1.43
C GLU A 342 29.77 5.78 -1.34
N GLY A 343 29.76 4.45 -1.21
CA GLY A 343 30.91 3.66 -0.76
C GLY A 343 31.10 2.30 -1.44
N ARG A 344 32.01 1.49 -0.87
CA ARG A 344 32.39 0.15 -1.34
C ARG A 344 32.04 -0.92 -0.30
N LEU A 345 31.08 -1.77 -0.64
CA LEU A 345 30.86 -3.04 0.03
C LEU A 345 31.84 -4.05 -0.56
N SER A 346 32.94 -4.34 0.13
CA SER A 346 33.91 -5.33 -0.36
C SER A 346 34.56 -6.13 0.75
N ASN A 347 34.69 -7.45 0.54
CA ASN A 347 35.72 -8.22 1.23
C ASN A 347 37.05 -8.06 0.46
N ARG A 348 38.05 -7.44 1.08
CA ARG A 348 39.39 -7.29 0.47
C ARG A 348 40.36 -8.42 0.84
N ASP A 349 39.99 -9.25 1.81
CA ASP A 349 40.86 -10.26 2.40
C ASP A 349 40.71 -11.65 1.74
N TYR A 350 39.86 -11.78 0.69
CA TYR A 350 39.59 -13.03 -0.04
C TYR A 350 39.21 -14.23 0.86
N SER A 351 38.67 -13.97 2.06
CA SER A 351 38.06 -15.00 2.91
C SER A 351 36.63 -15.31 2.46
N GLU A 352 36.09 -16.45 2.91
CA GLU A 352 34.71 -16.88 2.58
C GLU A 352 33.61 -16.00 3.23
N ASP A 353 34.00 -14.94 3.95
CA ASP A 353 33.13 -14.02 4.67
C ASP A 353 32.53 -12.95 3.74
N ILE A 354 31.43 -13.30 3.07
CA ILE A 354 30.64 -12.41 2.22
C ILE A 354 29.96 -11.33 3.08
N ALA A 355 30.27 -10.05 2.81
CA ALA A 355 29.61 -8.92 3.45
C ALA A 355 28.14 -8.83 3.03
N LYS A 356 27.21 -8.65 3.98
CA LYS A 356 25.76 -8.62 3.73
C LYS A 356 25.12 -7.35 4.28
N LEU A 357 24.39 -6.64 3.42
CA LEU A 357 23.59 -5.48 3.78
C LEU A 357 22.15 -5.70 3.30
N ARG A 358 21.17 -5.47 4.18
CA ARG A 358 19.74 -5.62 3.90
C ARG A 358 19.02 -4.32 4.24
N LEU A 359 18.23 -3.78 3.32
CA LEU A 359 17.23 -2.75 3.61
C LEU A 359 15.94 -3.46 3.99
N SER A 360 15.33 -3.12 5.11
CA SER A 360 14.04 -3.69 5.54
C SER A 360 12.87 -3.12 4.71
N PRO A 361 11.65 -3.68 4.80
CA PRO A 361 10.46 -3.13 4.15
C PRO A 361 10.14 -1.68 4.50
N THR A 362 10.49 -1.20 5.70
CA THR A 362 10.32 0.20 6.12
C THR A 362 11.51 1.09 5.76
N GLY A 363 12.63 0.49 5.34
CA GLY A 363 13.86 1.19 5.04
C GLY A 363 13.79 1.96 3.73
N THR A 364 14.39 3.15 3.71
CA THR A 364 14.61 3.93 2.48
C THR A 364 16.10 4.04 2.21
N ALA A 365 16.52 4.09 0.95
CA ALA A 365 17.91 4.33 0.59
C ALA A 365 18.09 5.28 -0.59
N ILE A 366 19.11 6.14 -0.50
CA ILE A 366 19.63 6.90 -1.64
C ILE A 366 20.95 6.25 -2.08
N LEU A 367 20.98 5.74 -3.31
CA LEU A 367 22.14 5.09 -3.91
C LEU A 367 22.89 6.06 -4.82
N VAL A 368 24.03 6.60 -4.36
CA VAL A 368 24.77 7.65 -5.10
C VAL A 368 25.88 7.07 -5.96
N SER A 369 26.66 6.15 -5.39
CA SER A 369 27.63 5.34 -6.13
C SER A 369 27.95 4.10 -5.30
N GLY A 370 28.00 2.94 -5.97
CA GLY A 370 28.15 1.67 -5.29
C GLY A 370 29.18 0.75 -5.92
N TYR A 371 29.89 0.03 -5.05
CA TYR A 371 30.87 -0.97 -5.45
C TYR A 371 30.69 -2.24 -4.63
N LEU A 372 30.33 -3.35 -5.29
CA LEU A 372 30.05 -4.66 -4.71
C LEU A 372 31.19 -5.64 -5.04
N GLY A 373 32.17 -5.74 -4.15
CA GLY A 373 33.30 -6.69 -4.25
C GLY A 373 33.04 -7.95 -3.42
N GLY A 374 32.42 -8.97 -4.02
CA GLY A 374 32.06 -10.22 -3.33
C GLY A 374 31.08 -10.04 -2.15
N ALA A 375 30.20 -9.04 -2.22
CA ALA A 375 29.22 -8.70 -1.18
C ALA A 375 27.78 -8.89 -1.68
N VAL A 376 26.81 -9.05 -0.76
CA VAL A 376 25.37 -9.13 -1.06
C VAL A 376 24.65 -7.90 -0.52
N LEU A 377 23.88 -7.23 -1.38
CA LEU A 377 22.94 -6.17 -1.02
C LEU A 377 21.51 -6.63 -1.31
N THR A 378 20.68 -6.74 -0.29
CA THR A 378 19.25 -7.10 -0.40
C THR A 378 18.40 -5.85 -0.15
N ASN A 379 17.51 -5.51 -1.07
CA ASN A 379 16.52 -4.46 -0.88
C ASN A 379 15.12 -5.05 -0.63
N GLU A 380 14.50 -4.80 0.52
CA GLU A 380 13.06 -5.07 0.73
C GLU A 380 12.22 -3.79 0.85
N GLY A 381 12.85 -2.62 0.96
CA GLY A 381 12.20 -1.31 1.07
C GLY A 381 12.31 -0.50 -0.22
N VAL A 382 12.53 0.81 -0.10
CA VAL A 382 12.57 1.73 -1.26
C VAL A 382 13.98 2.25 -1.51
N ILE A 383 14.54 2.02 -2.69
CA ILE A 383 15.79 2.62 -3.15
C ILE A 383 15.51 3.65 -4.25
N THR A 384 16.00 4.87 -4.06
CA THR A 384 16.03 5.95 -5.07
C THR A 384 17.47 6.29 -5.45
N MET A 385 17.68 6.81 -6.67
CA MET A 385 18.96 7.45 -7.03
C MET A 385 18.87 8.96 -6.76
N PRO A 386 20.00 9.68 -6.62
CA PRO A 386 20.02 11.14 -6.63
C PRO A 386 19.91 11.70 -8.06
N GLU A 387 19.44 12.95 -8.18
CA GLU A 387 19.40 13.66 -9.45
C GLU A 387 20.80 14.04 -9.98
N ASN A 388 20.92 14.18 -11.31
CA ASN A 388 22.06 14.75 -12.01
C ASN A 388 23.41 14.01 -11.87
N TRP A 389 23.43 12.77 -11.38
CA TRP A 389 24.64 11.94 -11.30
C TRP A 389 24.46 10.62 -12.07
N GLY A 390 25.48 10.23 -12.84
CA GLY A 390 25.58 8.89 -13.41
C GLY A 390 25.98 7.88 -12.35
N SER A 391 25.03 7.47 -11.52
CA SER A 391 25.22 6.50 -10.44
C SER A 391 25.43 5.09 -10.97
N GLY A 392 26.64 4.54 -10.83
CA GLY A 392 26.96 3.17 -11.18
C GLY A 392 26.93 2.20 -9.99
N LEU A 393 26.30 1.04 -10.17
CA LEU A 393 26.57 -0.17 -9.40
C LEU A 393 27.67 -0.97 -10.12
N ASN A 394 28.84 -0.97 -9.51
CA ASN A 394 30.03 -1.64 -10.01
C ASN A 394 30.26 -2.95 -9.25
N TRP A 395 30.74 -3.98 -9.96
CA TRP A 395 30.86 -5.34 -9.45
C TRP A 395 32.28 -5.89 -9.64
N GLU A 396 32.80 -6.54 -8.59
CA GLU A 396 34.01 -7.37 -8.59
C GLU A 396 33.67 -8.72 -7.97
N GLY A 397 34.10 -9.81 -8.60
CA GLY A 397 33.85 -11.18 -8.13
C GLY A 397 32.36 -11.54 -7.96
N ILE A 398 32.09 -12.45 -7.02
CA ILE A 398 30.80 -13.14 -6.79
C ILE A 398 29.70 -12.32 -6.07
N GLY A 399 29.67 -10.99 -6.22
CA GLY A 399 28.70 -10.14 -5.52
C GLY A 399 27.23 -10.42 -5.93
N LYS A 400 26.24 -10.09 -5.09
CA LYS A 400 24.81 -10.10 -5.47
C LYS A 400 24.07 -8.83 -5.07
N PHE A 401 23.06 -8.46 -5.86
CA PHE A 401 22.08 -7.42 -5.56
C PHE A 401 20.72 -8.05 -5.75
N ILE A 402 19.89 -8.04 -4.72
CA ILE A 402 18.60 -8.73 -4.70
C ILE A 402 17.52 -7.69 -4.39
N ASN A 403 16.80 -7.26 -5.42
CA ASN A 403 15.65 -6.36 -5.25
C ASN A 403 14.39 -7.16 -4.96
N LYS A 404 13.76 -6.95 -3.81
CA LYS A 404 12.45 -7.48 -3.40
C LYS A 404 11.43 -6.37 -3.13
N GLY A 405 11.91 -5.17 -2.79
CA GLY A 405 11.11 -3.96 -2.65
C GLY A 405 11.04 -3.15 -3.95
N LEU A 406 10.99 -1.82 -3.80
CA LEU A 406 10.96 -0.87 -4.91
C LEU A 406 12.36 -0.31 -5.18
N LEU A 407 12.80 -0.38 -6.45
CA LEU A 407 13.95 0.35 -6.98
C LEU A 407 13.43 1.40 -7.98
N LYS A 408 13.50 2.67 -7.63
CA LYS A 408 12.94 3.78 -8.42
C LYS A 408 14.05 4.63 -9.07
N LEU A 409 14.02 4.70 -10.39
CA LEU A 409 14.80 5.64 -11.21
C LEU A 409 13.86 6.78 -11.62
N THR A 410 14.09 8.00 -11.15
CA THR A 410 13.30 9.17 -11.54
C THR A 410 13.86 9.80 -12.83
N ALA A 411 13.29 10.94 -13.25
CA ALA A 411 13.62 11.54 -14.54
C ALA A 411 15.11 11.88 -14.69
N ASN A 412 15.67 11.58 -15.86
CA ASN A 412 17.08 11.77 -16.23
C ASN A 412 18.11 10.99 -15.37
N GLN A 413 17.68 10.06 -14.52
CA GLN A 413 18.59 9.22 -13.73
C GLN A 413 19.11 8.04 -14.56
N THR A 414 20.39 7.70 -14.43
CA THR A 414 20.97 6.54 -15.14
C THR A 414 21.64 5.59 -14.16
N LEU A 415 21.10 4.38 -14.06
CA LEU A 415 21.73 3.28 -13.34
C LEU A 415 22.57 2.45 -14.30
N TYR A 416 23.89 2.58 -14.17
CA TYR A 416 24.85 1.70 -14.85
C TYR A 416 25.13 0.46 -14.02
N LEU A 417 24.97 -0.73 -14.61
CA LEU A 417 25.39 -2.00 -14.03
C LEU A 417 26.69 -2.46 -14.74
N HIS A 418 27.81 -2.48 -13.99
CA HIS A 418 29.17 -2.71 -14.52
C HIS A 418 29.84 -3.95 -13.91
N ASN A 419 30.04 -5.04 -14.66
CA ASN A 419 30.86 -6.18 -14.20
C ASN A 419 32.29 -6.10 -14.75
N TYR A 420 33.29 -6.14 -13.86
CA TYR A 420 34.71 -6.04 -14.21
C TYR A 420 35.44 -7.39 -14.33
N GLU A 421 34.86 -8.52 -13.91
CA GLU A 421 35.56 -9.82 -13.83
C GLU A 421 34.82 -11.00 -14.50
N THR A 422 35.48 -12.16 -14.57
CA THR A 422 34.97 -13.41 -15.17
C THR A 422 34.07 -14.25 -14.24
N GLU A 423 33.79 -13.77 -13.03
CA GLU A 423 33.00 -14.48 -12.03
C GLU A 423 31.59 -13.88 -11.92
N ASN A 424 30.62 -14.73 -11.54
CA ASN A 424 29.19 -14.42 -11.66
C ASN A 424 28.70 -13.49 -10.54
N GLY A 425 28.73 -12.19 -10.80
CA GLY A 425 27.88 -11.23 -10.10
C GLY A 425 26.44 -11.27 -10.63
N ASP A 426 25.45 -11.32 -9.74
CA ASP A 426 24.02 -11.38 -10.11
C ASP A 426 23.24 -10.16 -9.59
N PHE A 427 22.62 -9.37 -10.48
CA PHE A 427 21.46 -8.55 -10.16
C PHE A 427 20.20 -9.41 -10.32
N ILE A 428 19.42 -9.55 -9.24
CA ILE A 428 18.20 -10.35 -9.18
C ILE A 428 17.04 -9.43 -8.81
N ASN A 429 15.98 -9.42 -9.63
CA ASN A 429 14.73 -8.74 -9.32
C ASN A 429 13.63 -9.75 -8.98
N GLU A 430 13.14 -9.65 -7.75
CA GLU A 430 11.99 -10.33 -7.13
C GLU A 430 10.93 -9.30 -6.65
N GLY A 431 11.14 -8.01 -6.94
CA GLY A 431 10.25 -6.89 -6.58
C GLY A 431 10.04 -5.96 -7.77
N VAL A 432 9.87 -4.66 -7.51
CA VAL A 432 9.56 -3.67 -8.56
C VAL A 432 10.81 -2.85 -8.92
N VAL A 433 11.10 -2.75 -10.23
CA VAL A 433 12.01 -1.75 -10.80
C VAL A 433 11.17 -0.74 -11.56
N GLU A 434 11.05 0.48 -11.04
CA GLU A 434 10.28 1.57 -11.66
C GLU A 434 11.22 2.55 -12.35
N ILE A 435 11.00 2.82 -13.63
CA ILE A 435 11.83 3.68 -14.48
C ILE A 435 10.98 4.83 -15.02
N GLY A 436 11.15 6.02 -14.45
CA GLY A 436 10.46 7.24 -14.88
C GLY A 436 10.95 7.77 -16.24
N THR A 437 10.25 8.77 -16.76
CA THR A 437 10.52 9.41 -18.06
C THR A 437 11.96 9.90 -18.19
N GLY A 438 12.69 9.38 -19.19
CA GLY A 438 14.12 9.71 -19.39
C GLY A 438 15.08 9.06 -18.39
N GLY A 439 14.59 8.22 -17.48
CA GLY A 439 15.41 7.32 -16.67
C GLY A 439 15.96 6.16 -17.51
N ASN A 440 17.20 5.75 -17.23
CA ASN A 440 17.92 4.73 -18.00
C ASN A 440 18.46 3.61 -17.10
N LEU A 441 18.13 2.35 -17.42
CA LEU A 441 18.73 1.15 -16.85
C LEU A 441 19.65 0.50 -17.89
N LEU A 442 20.96 0.56 -17.66
CA LEU A 442 21.98 0.20 -18.66
C LEU A 442 22.96 -0.83 -18.09
N SER A 443 23.32 -1.86 -18.86
CA SER A 443 24.56 -2.62 -18.61
C SER A 443 25.72 -2.12 -19.47
N ASN A 444 26.94 -2.31 -18.98
CA ASN A 444 28.17 -2.07 -19.73
C ASN A 444 29.05 -3.32 -19.68
N THR A 445 28.89 -4.21 -20.67
CA THR A 445 29.65 -5.46 -20.74
C THR A 445 30.91 -5.29 -21.58
N ASN A 446 32.02 -4.86 -20.95
CA ASN A 446 33.32 -4.62 -21.59
C ASN A 446 34.03 -5.85 -22.21
N SER A 447 33.41 -7.04 -22.24
CA SER A 447 34.14 -8.31 -22.40
C SER A 447 33.44 -9.42 -23.21
N GLY A 448 32.24 -9.19 -23.76
CA GLY A 448 31.56 -10.19 -24.62
C GLY A 448 31.21 -11.51 -23.91
N GLN A 449 30.98 -11.47 -22.60
CA GLN A 449 30.61 -12.64 -21.80
C GLN A 449 29.08 -12.82 -21.73
N THR A 450 28.65 -14.08 -21.61
CA THR A 450 27.26 -14.51 -21.86
C THR A 450 26.53 -15.00 -20.61
N ASN A 451 26.97 -14.63 -19.41
CA ASN A 451 26.36 -15.08 -18.17
C ASN A 451 25.29 -14.06 -17.72
N ASP A 452 24.13 -14.56 -17.29
CA ASP A 452 22.97 -13.74 -16.90
C ASP A 452 23.28 -12.85 -15.70
N PHE A 453 23.49 -11.56 -15.99
CA PHE A 453 23.88 -10.50 -15.07
C PHE A 453 22.67 -9.76 -14.50
N PHE A 454 21.59 -9.62 -15.26
CA PHE A 454 20.29 -9.14 -14.80
C PHE A 454 19.23 -10.25 -14.93
N LYS A 455 18.58 -10.59 -13.82
CA LYS A 455 17.59 -11.67 -13.71
C LYS A 455 16.28 -11.12 -13.16
N ASN A 456 15.32 -10.85 -14.03
CA ASN A 456 13.94 -10.64 -13.61
C ASN A 456 13.30 -12.00 -13.35
N THR A 457 13.01 -12.30 -12.08
CA THR A 457 12.38 -13.56 -11.65
C THR A 457 10.86 -13.50 -11.87
N SER A 458 10.15 -14.60 -11.63
CA SER A 458 8.68 -14.64 -11.73
C SER A 458 7.91 -13.79 -10.72
N ALA A 459 8.58 -13.26 -9.70
CA ALA A 459 8.03 -12.24 -8.80
C ALA A 459 8.45 -10.81 -9.18
N GLY A 460 9.40 -10.67 -10.11
CA GLY A 460 9.98 -9.40 -10.50
C GLY A 460 9.13 -8.67 -11.55
N ILE A 461 8.94 -7.37 -11.33
CA ILE A 461 8.24 -6.45 -12.21
C ILE A 461 9.23 -5.38 -12.67
N ILE A 462 9.30 -5.13 -13.98
CA ILE A 462 10.00 -3.97 -14.56
C ILE A 462 8.93 -3.04 -15.12
N LYS A 463 8.86 -1.80 -14.62
CA LYS A 463 7.81 -0.86 -15.01
C LYS A 463 8.22 0.58 -15.31
N GLY A 464 7.35 1.31 -16.00
CA GLY A 464 7.46 2.75 -16.23
C GLY A 464 7.69 3.17 -17.68
N ASN A 465 8.22 4.38 -17.88
CA ASN A 465 8.22 5.12 -19.16
C ASN A 465 9.65 5.51 -19.58
N GLY A 466 10.63 4.66 -19.24
CA GLY A 466 12.05 4.92 -19.41
C GLY A 466 12.72 4.01 -20.45
N TYR A 467 14.06 3.94 -20.34
CA TYR A 467 14.92 3.23 -21.27
C TYR A 467 15.65 2.08 -20.58
N VAL A 468 15.67 0.91 -21.21
CA VAL A 468 16.36 -0.30 -20.76
C VAL A 468 17.27 -0.81 -21.88
N GLN A 469 18.56 -0.99 -21.59
CA GLN A 469 19.49 -1.61 -22.53
C GLN A 469 20.42 -2.61 -21.85
N PHE A 470 20.41 -3.83 -22.39
CA PHE A 470 21.29 -4.91 -21.98
C PHE A 470 21.95 -5.54 -23.21
N ASP A 471 23.24 -5.28 -23.42
CA ASP A 471 23.97 -5.79 -24.59
C ASP A 471 24.16 -7.33 -24.53
N ALA A 472 24.29 -7.89 -23.32
CA ALA A 472 24.30 -9.32 -23.03
C ALA A 472 23.90 -9.59 -21.57
N GLY A 473 23.52 -10.84 -21.25
CA GLY A 473 23.30 -11.29 -19.88
C GLY A 473 22.03 -10.75 -19.21
N PHE A 474 20.90 -10.74 -19.93
CA PHE A 474 19.59 -10.41 -19.39
C PHE A 474 18.66 -11.62 -19.53
N SER A 475 17.89 -11.90 -18.48
CA SER A 475 16.84 -12.91 -18.48
C SER A 475 15.58 -12.35 -17.80
N ASN A 476 14.43 -12.58 -18.44
CA ASN A 476 13.13 -12.21 -17.90
C ASN A 476 12.20 -13.42 -17.78
N ASN A 477 11.75 -13.71 -16.57
CA ASN A 477 10.70 -14.68 -16.28
C ASN A 477 9.54 -14.05 -15.48
N GLY A 478 9.47 -12.72 -15.42
CA GLY A 478 8.45 -11.95 -14.69
C GLY A 478 7.72 -10.97 -15.59
N ALA A 479 7.09 -9.96 -14.98
CA ALA A 479 6.27 -8.99 -15.68
C ALA A 479 7.11 -7.83 -16.26
N ILE A 480 6.74 -7.41 -17.47
CA ILE A 480 7.04 -6.10 -18.03
C ILE A 480 5.71 -5.35 -18.12
N THR A 481 5.62 -4.25 -17.39
CA THR A 481 4.47 -3.34 -17.35
C THR A 481 4.96 -1.95 -17.74
N PRO A 482 4.67 -1.41 -18.93
CA PRO A 482 4.83 0.02 -19.12
C PRO A 482 4.05 0.81 -18.04
N GLY A 483 4.36 2.10 -17.84
CA GLY A 483 3.80 2.86 -16.71
C GLY A 483 2.30 3.11 -16.78
N THR A 484 1.79 4.06 -16.00
CA THR A 484 0.39 4.50 -16.14
C THR A 484 0.14 4.99 -17.58
N SER A 485 -0.92 4.49 -18.22
CA SER A 485 -1.16 4.74 -19.64
C SER A 485 -1.29 6.23 -19.98
N PRO A 486 -0.61 6.72 -21.04
CA PRO A 486 0.31 5.98 -21.92
C PRO A 486 1.70 5.74 -21.31
N GLY A 487 2.04 4.48 -21.05
CA GLY A 487 3.37 4.05 -20.64
C GLY A 487 4.23 3.62 -21.83
N ILE A 488 5.38 4.26 -22.08
CA ILE A 488 6.28 3.85 -23.17
C ILE A 488 7.62 3.37 -22.60
N LEU A 489 7.84 2.06 -22.60
CA LEU A 489 9.05 1.43 -22.06
C LEU A 489 9.92 0.92 -23.22
N GLN A 490 11.14 1.45 -23.35
CA GLN A 490 12.05 1.09 -24.44
C GLN A 490 13.04 0.00 -24.02
N PHE A 491 13.12 -1.11 -24.77
CA PHE A 491 14.01 -2.25 -24.52
C PHE A 491 14.94 -2.57 -25.70
N ASN A 492 16.23 -2.26 -25.56
CA ASN A 492 17.26 -2.52 -26.58
C ASN A 492 18.28 -3.60 -26.16
N GLY A 493 18.85 -4.30 -27.15
CA GLY A 493 19.83 -5.36 -26.93
C GLY A 493 19.20 -6.75 -26.77
N ALA A 494 19.27 -7.34 -25.58
CA ALA A 494 18.72 -8.66 -25.26
C ALA A 494 17.20 -8.77 -25.49
N GLN A 495 16.68 -10.00 -25.59
CA GLN A 495 15.24 -10.25 -25.76
C GLN A 495 14.49 -9.93 -24.44
N PRO A 496 13.46 -9.06 -24.46
CA PRO A 496 12.68 -8.73 -23.26
C PRO A 496 11.71 -9.84 -22.84
N LEU A 497 11.28 -10.70 -23.77
CA LEU A 497 10.27 -11.74 -23.54
C LEU A 497 10.89 -13.14 -23.53
N SER A 498 10.31 -14.04 -22.74
CA SER A 498 10.64 -15.46 -22.67
C SER A 498 9.38 -16.32 -22.48
N ALA A 499 9.52 -17.64 -22.48
CA ALA A 499 8.39 -18.56 -22.28
C ALA A 499 7.69 -18.44 -20.90
N ASN A 500 8.30 -17.75 -19.92
CA ASN A 500 7.72 -17.56 -18.58
C ASN A 500 7.44 -16.08 -18.24
N SER A 501 7.70 -15.12 -19.14
CA SER A 501 7.42 -13.70 -18.88
C SER A 501 5.97 -13.35 -19.16
N THR A 502 5.47 -12.32 -18.49
CA THR A 502 4.24 -11.62 -18.86
C THR A 502 4.60 -10.27 -19.47
N LEU A 503 3.96 -9.91 -20.58
CA LEU A 503 3.82 -8.52 -21.02
C LEU A 503 2.41 -8.07 -20.62
N GLU A 504 2.32 -7.05 -19.79
CA GLU A 504 1.06 -6.47 -19.30
C GLU A 504 0.94 -5.06 -19.87
N ILE A 505 -0.24 -4.74 -20.41
CA ILE A 505 -0.52 -3.52 -21.18
C ILE A 505 -1.81 -2.88 -20.65
N GLU A 506 -1.73 -1.65 -20.13
CA GLU A 506 -2.91 -0.81 -19.89
C GLU A 506 -3.41 -0.17 -21.20
N VAL A 507 -4.73 -0.02 -21.33
CA VAL A 507 -5.42 0.78 -22.36
C VAL A 507 -6.48 1.64 -21.66
N LYS A 508 -6.41 2.98 -21.80
CA LYS A 508 -7.17 3.91 -20.95
C LYS A 508 -7.93 5.02 -21.69
N ASP A 509 -9.13 5.29 -21.19
CA ASP A 509 -10.10 6.31 -21.63
C ASP A 509 -9.71 7.76 -21.27
N ALA A 510 -8.72 8.34 -21.96
CA ALA A 510 -8.39 9.77 -21.81
C ALA A 510 -7.80 10.46 -23.05
N SER A 511 -7.49 9.71 -24.11
CA SER A 511 -7.00 10.27 -25.37
C SER A 511 -7.33 9.32 -26.51
N GLY A 512 -7.82 9.85 -27.63
CA GLY A 512 -8.35 9.06 -28.74
C GLY A 512 -7.39 8.01 -29.31
N ALA A 513 -7.96 7.11 -30.11
CA ALA A 513 -7.31 5.92 -30.67
C ALA A 513 -5.85 6.17 -31.09
N GLY A 514 -4.92 5.46 -30.44
CA GLY A 514 -3.48 5.50 -30.72
C GLY A 514 -2.61 6.30 -29.75
N THR A 515 -3.16 6.99 -28.74
CA THR A 515 -2.35 7.79 -27.79
C THR A 515 -2.51 7.47 -26.29
N GLY A 516 -3.50 6.65 -25.89
CA GLY A 516 -3.84 6.38 -24.48
C GLY A 516 -3.54 4.96 -24.00
N HIS A 517 -2.45 4.35 -24.46
CA HIS A 517 -2.14 2.95 -24.19
C HIS A 517 -0.65 2.69 -23.97
N ASP A 518 -0.36 1.57 -23.33
CA ASP A 518 0.99 1.10 -23.02
C ASP A 518 1.71 0.51 -24.22
N GLN A 519 3.01 0.75 -24.30
CA GLN A 519 3.85 0.38 -25.43
C GLN A 519 5.22 -0.15 -25.00
N LEU A 520 5.60 -1.30 -25.56
CA LEU A 520 6.96 -1.82 -25.55
C LEU A 520 7.66 -1.44 -26.87
N THR A 521 8.67 -0.58 -26.81
CA THR A 521 9.42 -0.15 -28.01
C THR A 521 10.81 -0.77 -28.05
N ARG A 522 11.32 -1.10 -29.26
CA ARG A 522 12.60 -1.82 -29.39
C ARG A 522 13.35 -1.52 -30.68
N SER A 523 14.68 -1.54 -30.62
CA SER A 523 15.58 -1.57 -31.77
C SER A 523 16.27 -2.94 -31.88
N GLY A 524 15.93 -3.70 -32.91
CA GLY A 524 16.41 -5.05 -33.19
C GLY A 524 15.30 -6.10 -33.16
N ASP A 525 15.59 -7.31 -33.67
CA ASP A 525 14.61 -8.39 -33.75
C ASP A 525 13.98 -8.72 -32.39
N LEU A 526 12.70 -9.09 -32.40
CA LEU A 526 11.91 -9.50 -31.25
C LEU A 526 11.30 -10.88 -31.50
N THR A 527 11.32 -11.73 -30.48
CA THR A 527 10.56 -12.98 -30.48
C THR A 527 9.49 -12.92 -29.39
N LEU A 528 8.22 -12.95 -29.79
CA LEU A 528 7.08 -13.05 -28.88
C LEU A 528 7.06 -14.44 -28.22
N ALA A 529 6.83 -14.44 -26.91
CA ALA A 529 6.76 -15.63 -26.07
C ALA A 529 6.09 -15.26 -24.73
N GLY A 530 5.61 -16.24 -23.98
CA GLY A 530 5.00 -16.02 -22.66
C GLY A 530 3.55 -15.57 -22.74
N LYS A 531 3.07 -14.87 -21.70
CA LYS A 531 1.71 -14.35 -21.59
C LYS A 531 1.64 -12.91 -22.11
N LEU A 532 0.59 -12.56 -22.85
CA LEU A 532 0.12 -11.19 -23.00
C LEU A 532 -1.10 -11.00 -22.09
N GLU A 533 -1.11 -9.93 -21.32
CA GLU A 533 -2.18 -9.53 -20.41
C GLU A 533 -2.60 -8.10 -20.75
N VAL A 534 -3.90 -7.86 -20.94
CA VAL A 534 -4.45 -6.55 -21.33
C VAL A 534 -5.42 -6.08 -20.25
N ILE A 535 -5.19 -4.87 -19.75
CA ILE A 535 -5.99 -4.24 -18.71
C ILE A 535 -6.67 -3.00 -19.30
N SER A 536 -8.00 -3.02 -19.40
CA SER A 536 -8.78 -1.91 -19.93
C SER A 536 -9.35 -1.07 -18.78
N THR A 537 -9.12 0.25 -18.79
CA THR A 537 -9.61 1.17 -17.74
C THR A 537 -10.40 2.34 -18.33
N GLY A 538 -11.69 2.41 -18.00
CA GLY A 538 -12.66 3.36 -18.58
C GLY A 538 -13.24 2.88 -19.93
N ASN A 539 -13.91 3.77 -20.65
CA ASN A 539 -14.47 3.48 -21.97
C ASN A 539 -13.35 3.46 -23.01
N VAL A 540 -12.89 2.27 -23.44
CA VAL A 540 -11.88 2.20 -24.51
C VAL A 540 -12.53 2.53 -25.86
N PRO A 541 -12.05 3.53 -26.61
CA PRO A 541 -12.59 3.80 -27.95
C PRO A 541 -12.32 2.65 -28.93
N ASP A 542 -13.22 2.46 -29.89
CA ASP A 542 -13.00 1.52 -30.99
C ASP A 542 -11.79 1.91 -31.84
N GLY A 543 -10.99 0.92 -32.25
CA GLY A 543 -9.84 1.12 -33.11
C GLY A 543 -8.60 0.31 -32.73
N SER A 544 -7.46 0.75 -33.26
CA SER A 544 -6.18 0.03 -33.22
C SER A 544 -5.15 0.69 -32.29
N TYR A 545 -4.63 -0.10 -31.36
CA TYR A 545 -3.66 0.28 -30.32
C TYR A 545 -2.33 -0.45 -30.54
N MET A 546 -1.27 0.29 -30.89
CA MET A 546 0.05 -0.28 -31.19
C MET A 546 0.85 -0.53 -29.90
N ILE A 547 0.74 -1.75 -29.35
CA ILE A 547 1.31 -2.14 -28.06
C ILE A 547 2.79 -2.56 -28.14
N ILE A 548 3.29 -2.91 -29.33
CA ILE A 548 4.71 -3.16 -29.58
C ILE A 548 5.11 -2.47 -30.88
N SER A 549 6.24 -1.75 -30.88
CA SER A 549 6.80 -1.18 -32.11
C SER A 549 8.33 -1.36 -32.21
N LEU A 550 8.80 -1.71 -33.41
CA LEU A 550 10.21 -1.83 -33.72
C LEU A 550 10.72 -0.61 -34.50
N SER A 551 11.76 0.06 -34.01
CA SER A 551 12.49 1.08 -34.77
C SER A 551 13.47 0.46 -35.79
N SER A 552 13.81 -0.82 -35.63
CA SER A 552 14.53 -1.65 -36.59
C SER A 552 14.39 -3.15 -36.23
N GLY A 553 14.61 -4.05 -37.19
CA GLY A 553 14.50 -5.50 -36.98
C GLY A 553 13.15 -6.08 -37.40
N THR A 554 12.86 -7.30 -36.95
CA THR A 554 11.66 -8.06 -37.27
C THR A 554 11.05 -8.77 -36.04
N ILE A 555 9.72 -8.89 -36.02
CA ILE A 555 8.96 -9.65 -35.03
C ILE A 555 8.78 -11.10 -35.51
N SER A 556 8.84 -12.03 -34.57
CA SER A 556 8.76 -13.48 -34.78
C SER A 556 8.09 -14.16 -33.58
N GLY A 557 7.64 -15.42 -33.74
CA GLY A 557 7.00 -16.17 -32.65
C GLY A 557 5.56 -15.76 -32.38
N SER A 558 5.05 -16.14 -31.21
CA SER A 558 3.72 -15.78 -30.71
C SER A 558 3.71 -15.86 -29.18
N PHE A 559 2.80 -15.11 -28.54
CA PHE A 559 2.46 -15.39 -27.15
C PHE A 559 1.91 -16.82 -27.04
N SER A 560 2.21 -17.49 -25.92
CA SER A 560 1.70 -18.83 -25.60
C SER A 560 0.35 -18.80 -24.87
N GLU A 561 0.00 -17.64 -24.31
CA GLU A 561 -1.23 -17.37 -23.58
C GLU A 561 -1.63 -15.92 -23.85
N LEU A 562 -2.93 -15.68 -24.09
CA LEU A 562 -3.52 -14.38 -24.28
C LEU A 562 -4.62 -14.22 -23.24
N ASP A 563 -4.52 -13.19 -22.42
CA ASP A 563 -5.50 -12.83 -21.39
C ASP A 563 -5.94 -11.40 -21.70
N MET A 564 -7.08 -11.28 -22.37
CA MET A 564 -7.58 -10.03 -22.93
C MET A 564 -9.09 -9.97 -22.70
N PRO A 565 -9.67 -8.79 -22.39
CA PRO A 565 -11.11 -8.62 -22.32
C PRO A 565 -11.82 -8.95 -23.65
N LEU A 566 -13.15 -9.08 -23.61
CA LEU A 566 -13.97 -9.20 -24.81
C LEU A 566 -13.80 -7.95 -25.71
N GLY A 567 -14.11 -8.09 -27.00
CA GLY A 567 -13.87 -7.05 -28.02
C GLY A 567 -12.42 -6.94 -28.54
N TYR A 568 -11.41 -7.50 -27.84
CA TYR A 568 -10.01 -7.41 -28.27
C TYR A 568 -9.56 -8.52 -29.21
N THR A 569 -8.87 -8.13 -30.29
CA THR A 569 -8.14 -9.03 -31.19
C THR A 569 -6.67 -8.60 -31.34
N LEU A 570 -5.78 -9.57 -31.58
CA LEU A 570 -4.34 -9.32 -31.69
C LEU A 570 -3.83 -9.50 -33.13
N THR A 571 -3.26 -8.44 -33.71
CA THR A 571 -2.58 -8.46 -35.01
C THR A 571 -1.07 -8.36 -34.83
N VAL A 572 -0.33 -9.37 -35.30
CA VAL A 572 1.14 -9.39 -35.26
C VAL A 572 1.67 -9.13 -36.67
N ASN A 573 2.27 -7.95 -36.87
CA ASN A 573 2.95 -7.57 -38.11
C ASN A 573 4.46 -7.85 -38.02
N SER A 574 5.19 -7.58 -39.11
CA SER A 574 6.65 -7.80 -39.16
C SER A 574 7.45 -6.88 -38.23
N ASP A 575 6.89 -5.75 -37.83
CA ASP A 575 7.57 -4.60 -37.24
C ASP A 575 6.78 -3.96 -36.08
N ASN A 576 5.54 -4.39 -35.86
CA ASN A 576 4.69 -3.95 -34.75
C ASN A 576 3.68 -5.01 -34.34
N VAL A 577 3.10 -4.88 -33.14
CA VAL A 577 1.94 -5.64 -32.67
C VAL A 577 0.85 -4.66 -32.29
N VAL A 578 -0.37 -4.96 -32.73
CA VAL A 578 -1.54 -4.10 -32.61
C VAL A 578 -2.67 -4.88 -31.93
N LEU A 579 -3.23 -4.33 -30.87
CA LEU A 579 -4.54 -4.70 -30.37
C LEU A 579 -5.60 -3.94 -31.17
N ASN A 580 -6.61 -4.62 -31.71
CA ASN A 580 -7.81 -3.94 -32.20
C ASN A 580 -8.93 -4.19 -31.19
N TYR A 581 -9.61 -3.12 -30.79
CA TYR A 581 -10.82 -3.17 -29.97
C TYR A 581 -12.02 -2.77 -30.82
N ALA A 582 -13.11 -3.51 -30.68
CA ALA A 582 -14.42 -3.17 -31.22
C ALA A 582 -15.46 -3.37 -30.10
N SER A 583 -16.35 -2.42 -29.96
CA SER A 583 -17.37 -2.39 -28.94
C SER A 583 -18.54 -3.33 -29.27
N ASP A 584 -19.03 -3.96 -28.20
CA ASP A 584 -20.26 -4.75 -28.10
C ASP A 584 -20.96 -4.10 -26.90
N MET A 585 -21.99 -3.29 -27.16
CA MET A 585 -22.53 -2.33 -26.19
C MET A 585 -23.55 -2.95 -25.22
N ASP A 586 -24.11 -4.10 -25.58
CA ASP A 586 -25.13 -4.81 -24.80
C ASP A 586 -24.75 -6.26 -24.44
N ASP A 587 -23.55 -6.71 -24.84
CA ASP A 587 -22.85 -7.92 -24.40
C ASP A 587 -23.52 -9.22 -24.92
N ASP A 588 -24.18 -9.16 -26.08
CA ASP A 588 -24.86 -10.29 -26.71
C ASP A 588 -23.96 -11.18 -27.60
N GLY A 589 -22.76 -10.69 -27.91
CA GLY A 589 -21.74 -11.38 -28.67
C GLY A 589 -21.65 -11.00 -30.15
N VAL A 590 -22.40 -9.99 -30.59
CA VAL A 590 -22.27 -9.35 -31.91
C VAL A 590 -21.73 -7.92 -31.74
N ILE A 591 -20.71 -7.56 -32.52
CA ILE A 591 -20.12 -6.21 -32.45
C ILE A 591 -21.08 -5.16 -33.03
N ASN A 592 -21.01 -3.93 -32.51
CA ASN A 592 -21.90 -2.81 -32.86
C ASN A 592 -21.96 -2.44 -34.36
N GLU A 593 -21.00 -2.88 -35.19
CA GLU A 593 -20.99 -2.68 -36.65
C GLU A 593 -21.73 -3.79 -37.42
N GLU A 594 -21.85 -4.99 -36.84
CA GLU A 594 -22.56 -6.14 -37.43
C GLU A 594 -23.96 -6.34 -36.82
N ASP A 595 -24.21 -5.76 -35.65
CA ASP A 595 -25.51 -5.73 -34.98
C ASP A 595 -26.45 -4.66 -35.59
N CYS A 596 -27.74 -5.01 -35.71
CA CYS A 596 -28.80 -4.12 -36.15
C CYS A 596 -29.50 -3.35 -35.02
N ALA A 597 -29.29 -3.68 -33.74
CA ALA A 597 -29.75 -2.88 -32.60
C ALA A 597 -28.73 -2.81 -31.44
N PRO A 598 -27.60 -2.06 -31.60
CA PRO A 598 -26.43 -1.98 -30.68
C PRO A 598 -26.66 -1.42 -29.25
N THR A 599 -27.80 -1.69 -28.65
CA THR A 599 -28.26 -1.23 -27.33
C THR A 599 -29.33 -2.17 -26.72
N ASP A 600 -29.64 -3.28 -27.39
CA ASP A 600 -30.71 -4.22 -27.06
C ASP A 600 -30.28 -5.66 -27.44
N ALA A 601 -29.57 -6.30 -26.50
CA ALA A 601 -29.07 -7.69 -26.52
C ALA A 601 -30.13 -8.78 -26.80
N THR A 602 -31.37 -8.40 -27.06
CA THR A 602 -32.42 -9.28 -27.56
C THR A 602 -32.58 -9.24 -29.09
N LYS A 603 -31.78 -8.45 -29.83
CA LYS A 603 -31.94 -8.22 -31.28
C LYS A 603 -30.62 -8.01 -32.07
N TRP A 604 -29.88 -9.09 -32.33
CA TRP A 604 -28.58 -9.06 -33.03
C TRP A 604 -28.60 -9.29 -34.56
N GLN A 605 -29.75 -9.54 -35.19
CA GLN A 605 -29.80 -9.93 -36.61
C GLN A 605 -30.98 -9.32 -37.37
N SER A 606 -30.79 -9.05 -38.67
CA SER A 606 -31.83 -8.47 -39.53
C SER A 606 -32.17 -9.34 -40.74
N ALA A 607 -33.44 -9.35 -41.11
CA ALA A 607 -33.95 -10.02 -42.32
C ALA A 607 -35.16 -9.28 -42.90
N THR A 608 -35.41 -9.46 -44.20
CA THR A 608 -36.64 -9.00 -44.83
C THR A 608 -37.76 -10.00 -44.57
N LEU A 609 -38.80 -9.57 -43.86
CA LEU A 609 -39.97 -10.35 -43.46
C LEU A 609 -41.24 -9.79 -44.14
N TYR A 610 -42.31 -10.58 -44.17
CA TYR A 610 -43.64 -10.12 -44.57
C TYR A 610 -44.36 -9.51 -43.37
N ILE A 611 -45.09 -8.41 -43.59
CA ILE A 611 -45.96 -7.79 -42.57
C ILE A 611 -47.28 -8.58 -42.55
N ASP A 612 -47.67 -9.08 -41.38
CA ASP A 612 -48.79 -10.01 -41.13
C ASP A 612 -49.33 -9.69 -39.72
N ALA A 613 -49.91 -8.50 -39.58
CA ALA A 613 -50.13 -7.84 -38.29
C ALA A 613 -51.30 -8.46 -37.49
N ASP A 614 -52.30 -9.03 -38.18
CA ASP A 614 -53.41 -9.76 -37.57
C ASP A 614 -53.18 -11.29 -37.48
N GLY A 615 -52.17 -11.83 -38.17
CA GLY A 615 -51.76 -13.22 -38.13
C GLY A 615 -52.62 -14.19 -38.95
N ASP A 616 -53.40 -13.71 -39.92
CA ASP A 616 -54.15 -14.57 -40.85
C ASP A 616 -53.28 -15.20 -41.96
N GLY A 617 -52.09 -14.63 -42.19
CA GLY A 617 -51.07 -15.12 -43.13
C GLY A 617 -51.17 -14.55 -44.55
N TYR A 618 -52.01 -13.57 -44.83
CA TYR A 618 -51.86 -12.66 -45.98
C TYR A 618 -50.92 -11.51 -45.60
N ASP A 619 -50.35 -10.77 -46.58
CA ASP A 619 -49.32 -9.75 -46.31
C ASP A 619 -49.65 -8.35 -46.81
N ALA A 620 -49.32 -7.35 -45.98
CA ALA A 620 -49.31 -5.94 -46.37
C ALA A 620 -47.98 -5.47 -46.98
N GLY A 621 -47.15 -6.40 -47.46
CA GLY A 621 -45.84 -6.14 -48.07
C GLY A 621 -44.68 -6.66 -47.22
N GLN A 622 -43.52 -6.03 -47.39
CA GLN A 622 -42.25 -6.50 -46.81
C GLN A 622 -41.47 -5.37 -46.14
N GLU A 623 -40.85 -5.70 -45.00
CA GLU A 623 -39.98 -4.81 -44.23
C GLU A 623 -38.71 -5.54 -43.79
N THR A 624 -37.58 -4.82 -43.70
CA THR A 624 -36.36 -5.36 -43.08
C THR A 624 -36.39 -5.08 -41.58
N VAL A 625 -36.60 -6.14 -40.80
CA VAL A 625 -36.79 -6.08 -39.36
C VAL A 625 -35.50 -6.53 -38.66
N CYS A 626 -35.13 -5.84 -37.57
CA CYS A 626 -34.11 -6.29 -36.63
C CYS A 626 -34.76 -7.11 -35.50
N TYR A 627 -34.23 -8.29 -35.19
CA TYR A 627 -34.82 -9.25 -34.25
C TYR A 627 -33.79 -10.23 -33.67
N GLY A 628 -34.17 -10.91 -32.60
CA GLY A 628 -33.32 -11.91 -31.94
C GLY A 628 -33.55 -13.34 -32.44
N ALA A 629 -33.61 -14.29 -31.52
CA ALA A 629 -33.72 -15.72 -31.83
C ALA A 629 -35.08 -16.15 -32.44
N THR A 630 -36.10 -15.28 -32.41
CA THR A 630 -37.46 -15.55 -32.90
C THR A 630 -37.98 -14.35 -33.69
N VAL A 631 -38.65 -14.60 -34.81
CA VAL A 631 -39.38 -13.59 -35.58
C VAL A 631 -40.39 -12.85 -34.67
N PRO A 632 -40.47 -11.51 -34.72
CA PRO A 632 -41.42 -10.76 -33.89
C PRO A 632 -42.88 -11.00 -34.27
N ASP A 633 -43.78 -10.88 -33.29
CA ASP A 633 -45.23 -10.87 -33.54
C ASP A 633 -45.60 -9.73 -34.53
N GLY A 634 -46.54 -10.02 -35.44
CA GLY A 634 -46.92 -9.10 -36.54
C GLY A 634 -46.10 -9.25 -37.82
N TYR A 635 -45.14 -10.18 -37.86
CA TYR A 635 -44.35 -10.51 -39.05
C TYR A 635 -44.29 -12.01 -39.31
N SER A 636 -44.14 -12.38 -40.58
CA SER A 636 -44.08 -13.76 -41.04
C SER A 636 -42.92 -14.00 -42.01
N GLU A 637 -42.37 -15.22 -42.02
CA GLU A 637 -41.40 -15.66 -43.04
C GLU A 637 -42.08 -16.00 -44.38
N THR A 638 -43.41 -16.11 -44.42
CA THR A 638 -44.18 -16.60 -45.58
C THR A 638 -45.55 -15.95 -45.74
N SER A 639 -45.93 -15.62 -46.98
CA SER A 639 -47.22 -15.00 -47.34
C SER A 639 -48.14 -15.95 -48.15
N ASN A 640 -49.46 -15.78 -47.98
CA ASN A 640 -50.52 -16.37 -48.81
C ASN A 640 -51.04 -15.45 -49.93
N GLY A 641 -50.64 -14.18 -49.97
CA GLY A 641 -51.04 -13.15 -50.94
C GLY A 641 -51.26 -11.77 -50.30
N GLU A 642 -51.49 -10.74 -51.11
CA GLU A 642 -51.73 -9.37 -50.63
C GLU A 642 -52.97 -9.29 -49.73
N ASP A 643 -52.81 -8.74 -48.52
CA ASP A 643 -53.91 -8.23 -47.71
C ASP A 643 -54.15 -6.74 -48.02
N CYS A 644 -55.42 -6.34 -48.01
CA CYS A 644 -55.84 -4.96 -48.12
C CYS A 644 -56.35 -4.34 -46.80
N ASN A 645 -56.36 -5.09 -45.67
CA ASN A 645 -56.62 -4.56 -44.33
C ASN A 645 -56.02 -5.43 -43.19
N ASP A 646 -54.68 -5.41 -43.09
CA ASP A 646 -53.78 -6.12 -42.14
C ASP A 646 -54.08 -5.96 -40.63
N ASP A 647 -55.05 -5.11 -40.28
CA ASP A 647 -55.55 -4.88 -38.91
C ASP A 647 -56.82 -5.71 -38.57
N ASP A 648 -57.39 -6.48 -39.52
CA ASP A 648 -58.65 -7.24 -39.33
C ASP A 648 -58.67 -8.54 -40.15
N ALA A 649 -58.32 -9.66 -39.48
CA ALA A 649 -58.23 -11.04 -39.99
C ALA A 649 -59.53 -11.63 -40.60
N ASN A 650 -60.54 -10.79 -40.82
CA ASN A 650 -61.80 -11.09 -41.48
C ASN A 650 -61.94 -10.37 -42.85
N VAL A 651 -61.04 -9.46 -43.23
CA VAL A 651 -61.24 -8.48 -44.34
C VAL A 651 -60.08 -8.44 -45.35
N HIS A 652 -59.62 -9.61 -45.78
CA HIS A 652 -58.67 -9.75 -46.89
C HIS A 652 -59.23 -9.42 -48.30
N SER A 653 -60.37 -8.72 -48.43
CA SER A 653 -60.95 -8.27 -49.71
C SER A 653 -62.09 -7.22 -49.58
N SER A 654 -62.28 -6.42 -50.65
CA SER A 654 -63.10 -5.19 -50.69
C SER A 654 -64.64 -5.39 -50.68
N GLN A 655 -65.38 -4.52 -49.97
CA GLN A 655 -66.85 -4.53 -49.81
C GLN A 655 -67.52 -3.17 -50.15
N PRO A 656 -68.82 -3.13 -50.53
CA PRO A 656 -69.48 -1.92 -51.07
C PRO A 656 -70.25 -1.04 -50.05
N TYR A 657 -70.28 0.28 -50.31
CA TYR A 657 -70.95 1.34 -49.52
C TYR A 657 -71.65 2.38 -50.45
N TYR A 658 -72.60 3.18 -49.93
CA TYR A 658 -73.40 4.17 -50.70
C TYR A 658 -73.00 5.60 -50.38
N ALA A 659 -72.87 6.48 -51.37
CA ALA A 659 -72.43 7.87 -51.15
C ALA A 659 -73.44 8.63 -50.29
N ASP A 660 -72.93 9.40 -49.35
CA ASP A 660 -73.59 10.37 -48.46
C ASP A 660 -72.81 11.66 -48.67
N ASN A 661 -73.08 12.31 -49.81
CA ASN A 661 -72.24 13.37 -50.37
C ASN A 661 -72.28 14.65 -49.54
N ASP A 662 -73.35 14.82 -48.76
CA ASP A 662 -73.63 16.04 -48.04
C ASP A 662 -73.50 15.85 -46.50
N GLY A 663 -73.57 14.60 -46.02
CA GLY A 663 -73.15 14.18 -44.68
C GLY A 663 -74.28 14.07 -43.66
N ASP A 664 -75.54 13.92 -44.10
CA ASP A 664 -76.71 13.85 -43.22
C ASP A 664 -76.93 12.46 -42.56
N GLY A 665 -76.30 11.40 -43.10
CA GLY A 665 -76.43 10.01 -42.65
C GLY A 665 -77.31 9.11 -43.53
N PHE A 666 -77.82 9.59 -44.66
CA PHE A 666 -78.64 8.88 -45.64
C PHE A 666 -78.02 8.99 -47.04
N GLY A 667 -77.65 7.87 -47.66
CA GLY A 667 -76.96 7.91 -48.95
C GLY A 667 -77.85 7.80 -50.19
N ASP A 668 -77.25 8.03 -51.36
CA ASP A 668 -77.82 7.70 -52.68
C ASP A 668 -77.55 6.23 -53.07
N ALA A 669 -78.63 5.50 -53.34
CA ALA A 669 -78.57 4.13 -53.86
C ALA A 669 -77.93 4.00 -55.26
N ALA A 670 -77.79 5.10 -56.02
CA ALA A 670 -77.21 5.11 -57.36
C ALA A 670 -75.69 5.39 -57.39
N ASN A 671 -75.10 5.91 -56.30
CA ASN A 671 -73.67 6.16 -56.17
C ASN A 671 -73.05 5.22 -55.13
N THR A 672 -72.12 4.35 -55.54
CA THR A 672 -71.52 3.33 -54.66
C THR A 672 -70.02 3.19 -54.87
N THR A 673 -69.28 3.00 -53.78
CA THR A 673 -67.84 2.71 -53.76
C THR A 673 -67.57 1.37 -53.08
N SER A 674 -66.37 0.81 -53.25
CA SER A 674 -65.93 -0.36 -52.49
C SER A 674 -64.61 -0.09 -51.76
N ALA A 675 -64.50 -0.53 -50.51
CA ALA A 675 -63.33 -0.33 -49.65
C ALA A 675 -62.93 -1.64 -48.95
N CYS A 676 -61.65 -1.80 -48.62
CA CYS A 676 -61.18 -2.86 -47.71
C CYS A 676 -61.24 -2.33 -46.28
N SER A 677 -62.44 -2.34 -45.71
CA SER A 677 -62.69 -2.04 -44.30
C SER A 677 -64.01 -2.68 -43.91
N SER A 678 -64.14 -3.04 -42.64
CA SER A 678 -65.43 -3.39 -42.02
C SER A 678 -66.29 -2.15 -41.70
N THR A 679 -65.77 -0.93 -41.93
CA THR A 679 -66.46 0.36 -41.73
C THR A 679 -66.62 1.16 -43.04
N PRO A 680 -67.70 1.95 -43.21
CA PRO A 680 -67.88 2.78 -44.40
C PRO A 680 -66.80 3.87 -44.54
N PRO A 681 -66.33 4.17 -45.77
CA PRO A 681 -65.55 5.37 -46.06
C PRO A 681 -66.29 6.66 -45.67
N SER A 682 -65.55 7.72 -45.35
CA SER A 682 -66.13 9.05 -45.09
C SER A 682 -66.91 9.56 -46.31
N GLY A 683 -68.09 10.15 -46.08
CA GLY A 683 -69.04 10.51 -47.14
C GLY A 683 -69.70 9.30 -47.81
N TYR A 684 -69.71 8.13 -47.14
CA TYR A 684 -70.46 6.96 -47.53
C TYR A 684 -71.10 6.30 -46.30
N VAL A 685 -72.32 5.77 -46.46
CA VAL A 685 -73.06 5.06 -45.41
C VAL A 685 -73.63 3.73 -45.92
N THR A 686 -74.33 3.02 -45.03
CA THR A 686 -75.01 1.74 -45.34
C THR A 686 -76.51 1.91 -45.62
N ASN A 687 -77.05 3.11 -45.43
CA ASN A 687 -78.46 3.47 -45.61
C ASN A 687 -78.65 4.28 -46.90
N ASN A 688 -79.82 4.22 -47.55
CA ASN A 688 -79.94 4.69 -48.94
C ASN A 688 -81.25 5.42 -49.31
N THR A 689 -81.63 6.49 -48.59
CA THR A 689 -83.00 7.06 -48.66
C THR A 689 -83.15 8.59 -48.74
N ASP A 690 -82.15 9.32 -49.22
CA ASP A 690 -82.15 10.80 -49.29
C ASP A 690 -83.14 11.40 -50.33
N CYS A 691 -83.62 12.65 -50.13
CA CYS A 691 -84.35 13.47 -51.11
C CYS A 691 -83.44 14.28 -52.07
N ASP A 692 -82.25 14.76 -51.67
CA ASP A 692 -81.24 15.36 -52.58
C ASP A 692 -79.80 15.30 -52.02
N ASP A 693 -79.09 14.19 -52.30
CA ASP A 693 -77.69 13.82 -51.93
C ASP A 693 -76.62 14.76 -52.54
N ASN A 694 -76.83 16.06 -52.41
CA ASN A 694 -75.95 17.15 -52.83
C ASN A 694 -76.13 18.42 -51.97
N ASP A 695 -77.10 18.46 -51.05
CA ASP A 695 -77.45 19.64 -50.29
C ASP A 695 -77.86 19.26 -48.86
N ASN A 696 -76.90 19.31 -47.93
CA ASN A 696 -77.10 18.92 -46.52
C ASN A 696 -77.96 19.90 -45.72
N THR A 697 -78.73 20.71 -46.42
CA THR A 697 -79.83 21.51 -45.88
C THR A 697 -81.16 21.12 -46.52
N ILE A 698 -81.23 20.04 -47.30
CA ILE A 698 -82.41 19.50 -48.02
C ILE A 698 -82.52 17.99 -47.76
N TYR A 699 -82.64 17.65 -46.48
CA TYR A 699 -82.99 16.32 -46.01
C TYR A 699 -84.32 16.39 -45.24
N PRO A 700 -85.00 15.25 -44.97
CA PRO A 700 -86.28 15.25 -44.24
C PRO A 700 -86.19 15.81 -42.80
N GLY A 701 -86.30 17.14 -42.65
CA GLY A 701 -86.34 17.87 -41.36
C GLY A 701 -85.30 18.99 -41.12
N ALA A 702 -84.70 19.63 -42.14
CA ALA A 702 -83.68 20.68 -42.01
C ALA A 702 -84.18 22.15 -41.82
N PRO A 703 -83.33 23.15 -41.47
CA PRO A 703 -83.74 24.54 -41.25
C PRO A 703 -83.54 25.51 -42.44
N GLU A 704 -84.50 26.41 -42.64
CA GLU A 704 -84.61 27.36 -43.77
C GLU A 704 -83.53 28.46 -43.89
N LEU A 705 -83.13 28.75 -45.14
CA LEU A 705 -82.27 29.87 -45.54
C LEU A 705 -83.00 30.88 -46.46
N PRO A 706 -82.46 32.10 -46.69
CA PRO A 706 -83.04 33.09 -47.62
C PRO A 706 -82.82 32.90 -49.14
N ASP A 707 -82.85 31.68 -49.68
CA ASP A 707 -82.15 31.36 -50.93
C ASP A 707 -82.99 30.90 -52.13
N GLY A 708 -84.26 30.52 -51.93
CA GLY A 708 -85.19 30.07 -52.96
C GLY A 708 -85.71 28.63 -52.78
N LYS A 709 -85.42 27.96 -51.67
CA LYS A 709 -85.59 26.50 -51.48
C LYS A 709 -86.37 26.09 -50.23
N ASP A 710 -86.96 24.90 -50.33
CA ASP A 710 -87.72 24.20 -49.28
C ASP A 710 -86.75 23.23 -48.57
N ASN A 711 -86.22 23.65 -47.42
CA ASN A 711 -85.09 23.00 -46.78
C ASN A 711 -85.46 21.72 -45.99
N ASP A 712 -86.65 21.60 -45.36
CA ASP A 712 -87.05 20.35 -44.68
C ASP A 712 -87.70 19.28 -45.57
N CYS A 713 -87.73 19.45 -46.89
CA CYS A 713 -88.52 18.62 -47.82
C CYS A 713 -90.04 18.62 -47.41
N ASP A 714 -90.57 19.76 -46.93
CA ASP A 714 -91.90 19.97 -46.31
C ASP A 714 -92.85 20.82 -47.19
N GLY A 715 -92.39 21.95 -47.74
CA GLY A 715 -93.06 22.69 -48.83
C GLY A 715 -93.02 24.24 -48.90
N GLU A 716 -92.23 25.01 -48.12
CA GLU A 716 -92.28 26.51 -48.05
C GLU A 716 -90.89 27.24 -48.30
N THR A 717 -90.64 28.56 -47.99
CA THR A 717 -89.42 29.35 -48.46
C THR A 717 -89.10 30.84 -47.91
N ASP A 718 -87.85 31.19 -47.44
CA ASP A 718 -86.94 32.47 -47.48
C ASP A 718 -87.05 33.94 -46.81
N GLU A 719 -85.92 34.65 -46.37
CA GLU A 719 -85.60 36.18 -46.45
C GLU A 719 -84.16 36.84 -46.01
N GLY A 720 -83.39 37.66 -46.81
CA GLY A 720 -82.09 38.42 -46.41
C GLY A 720 -81.10 39.11 -47.48
N ALA A 721 -80.10 40.02 -47.14
CA ALA A 721 -78.94 40.59 -48.01
C ALA A 721 -77.89 41.69 -47.41
N GLY A 722 -76.77 42.13 -48.11
CA GLY A 722 -75.68 43.15 -47.68
C GLY A 722 -74.74 43.92 -48.75
N THR A 723 -73.54 44.56 -48.43
CA THR A 723 -72.51 45.26 -49.37
C THR A 723 -71.00 45.53 -48.85
N THR A 724 -69.86 45.44 -49.62
CA THR A 724 -68.35 45.09 -49.33
C THR A 724 -67.21 46.00 -48.67
N TRP A 725 -66.13 45.40 -48.02
CA TRP A 725 -64.80 45.90 -47.42
C TRP A 725 -63.66 44.82 -47.25
N TYR A 726 -62.34 45.12 -47.05
CA TYR A 726 -61.18 44.13 -46.93
C TYR A 726 -60.56 43.98 -45.52
N GLU A 727 -60.08 42.77 -45.13
CA GLU A 727 -59.48 42.47 -43.80
C GLU A 727 -58.05 43.04 -43.62
N ASP A 728 -57.64 43.33 -42.39
CA ASP A 728 -56.29 43.75 -41.93
C ASP A 728 -56.03 42.99 -40.62
N ALA A 729 -55.44 41.78 -40.75
CA ALA A 729 -55.43 40.81 -39.65
C ALA A 729 -54.22 40.94 -38.71
N ASP A 730 -53.11 41.55 -39.15
CA ASP A 730 -51.91 41.77 -38.33
C ASP A 730 -51.82 43.21 -37.74
N GLY A 731 -52.53 44.18 -38.31
CA GLY A 731 -52.62 45.56 -37.85
C GLY A 731 -51.51 46.50 -38.33
N ASP A 732 -50.73 46.12 -39.35
CA ASP A 732 -49.66 46.97 -39.92
C ASP A 732 -50.19 48.18 -40.72
N GLY A 733 -51.43 48.06 -41.24
CA GLY A 733 -52.15 49.08 -41.99
C GLY A 733 -52.28 48.83 -43.50
N PHE A 734 -51.75 47.72 -44.01
CA PHE A 734 -52.13 47.11 -45.28
C PHE A 734 -53.21 46.03 -45.04
N GLY A 735 -53.69 45.37 -46.09
CA GLY A 735 -54.89 44.53 -46.00
C GLY A 735 -54.97 43.44 -47.07
N ASN A 736 -55.71 42.37 -46.77
CA ASN A 736 -55.81 41.19 -47.60
C ASN A 736 -56.70 41.45 -48.83
N PRO A 737 -56.18 41.38 -50.08
CA PRO A 737 -57.00 41.57 -51.27
C PRO A 737 -58.05 40.47 -51.50
N ASP A 738 -57.87 39.27 -50.92
CA ASP A 738 -58.73 38.09 -51.14
C ASP A 738 -59.82 37.92 -50.06
N VAL A 739 -59.66 38.48 -48.86
CA VAL A 739 -60.69 38.42 -47.80
C VAL A 739 -61.48 39.72 -47.73
N SER A 740 -62.78 39.67 -48.05
CA SER A 740 -63.63 40.86 -48.03
C SER A 740 -65.09 40.60 -47.61
N GLN A 741 -65.67 41.49 -46.79
CA GLN A 741 -66.99 41.31 -46.15
C GLN A 741 -68.01 42.40 -46.48
N ILE A 742 -69.30 42.05 -46.43
CA ILE A 742 -70.38 42.79 -47.10
C ILE A 742 -71.26 43.62 -46.12
N ALA A 743 -70.65 44.62 -45.42
CA ALA A 743 -71.30 45.64 -44.58
C ALA A 743 -71.33 47.13 -45.08
N VAL A 744 -72.43 47.87 -44.80
CA VAL A 744 -72.69 49.26 -45.29
C VAL A 744 -71.78 50.39 -44.74
N SER A 745 -70.79 50.08 -43.90
CA SER A 745 -69.77 51.00 -43.35
C SER A 745 -68.56 50.20 -42.84
N GLN A 746 -67.39 50.83 -42.71
CA GLN A 746 -66.12 50.16 -42.37
C GLN A 746 -66.27 49.24 -41.14
N PRO A 747 -66.08 47.91 -41.31
CA PRO A 747 -65.97 46.97 -40.21
C PRO A 747 -64.70 47.19 -39.40
N GLU A 748 -64.72 46.75 -38.15
CA GLU A 748 -63.55 46.73 -37.28
C GLU A 748 -62.63 45.57 -37.72
N GLY A 749 -61.31 45.81 -37.79
CA GLY A 749 -60.33 44.85 -38.36
C GLY A 749 -60.29 44.80 -39.90
N TYR A 750 -60.87 45.80 -40.58
CA TYR A 750 -60.96 45.85 -42.04
C TYR A 750 -60.53 47.23 -42.56
N VAL A 751 -59.60 47.28 -43.53
CA VAL A 751 -59.07 48.52 -44.14
C VAL A 751 -59.44 48.65 -45.62
N ALA A 752 -58.83 49.63 -46.31
CA ALA A 752 -59.13 50.01 -47.68
C ALA A 752 -57.92 50.02 -48.63
N ASP A 753 -56.71 49.83 -48.10
CA ASP A 753 -55.49 49.61 -48.88
C ASP A 753 -55.18 48.11 -48.85
N ASN A 754 -54.72 47.52 -49.96
CA ASN A 754 -54.74 46.06 -50.13
C ASN A 754 -53.42 45.48 -50.68
N THR A 755 -52.29 46.02 -50.20
CA THR A 755 -50.95 45.75 -50.74
C THR A 755 -50.09 44.79 -49.92
N ASP A 756 -50.68 44.05 -48.98
CA ASP A 756 -49.93 43.14 -48.12
C ASP A 756 -49.39 41.91 -48.88
N CYS A 757 -48.15 41.50 -48.59
CA CYS A 757 -47.56 40.25 -49.06
C CYS A 757 -47.98 39.02 -48.23
N ASP A 758 -48.24 39.15 -46.92
CA ASP A 758 -48.71 38.12 -45.99
C ASP A 758 -49.44 38.77 -44.80
N ASP A 759 -50.73 39.09 -45.01
CA ASP A 759 -51.65 39.76 -44.06
C ASP A 759 -51.79 39.08 -42.68
N THR A 760 -51.13 37.95 -42.46
CA THR A 760 -51.13 37.23 -41.19
C THR A 760 -49.92 37.53 -40.29
N LYS A 761 -48.94 38.34 -40.75
CA LYS A 761 -47.67 38.55 -40.06
C LYS A 761 -47.05 39.93 -40.28
N LEU A 762 -46.66 40.57 -39.17
CA LEU A 762 -45.79 41.76 -39.19
C LEU A 762 -44.40 41.38 -39.73
N LEU A 763 -44.01 41.97 -40.86
CA LEU A 763 -42.73 41.72 -41.52
C LEU A 763 -41.74 42.88 -41.38
N TYR A 764 -40.45 42.56 -41.24
CA TYR A 764 -39.34 43.50 -41.01
C TYR A 764 -38.30 43.41 -42.14
N ALA A 765 -37.49 44.46 -42.29
CA ALA A 765 -36.43 44.47 -43.29
C ALA A 765 -35.22 43.64 -42.82
N ASP A 766 -34.69 42.83 -43.74
CA ASP A 766 -33.47 42.02 -43.63
C ASP A 766 -32.51 42.56 -44.71
N ASN A 767 -31.44 43.26 -44.32
CA ASN A 767 -30.56 43.97 -45.26
C ASN A 767 -29.28 43.21 -45.63
N ASP A 768 -28.80 42.28 -44.80
CA ASP A 768 -27.61 41.46 -45.10
C ASP A 768 -27.93 40.03 -45.59
N GLY A 769 -29.15 39.54 -45.35
CA GLY A 769 -29.70 38.32 -45.92
C GLY A 769 -29.52 37.07 -45.05
N ASP A 770 -29.26 37.22 -43.75
CA ASP A 770 -29.06 36.09 -42.83
C ASP A 770 -30.38 35.43 -42.37
N GLY A 771 -31.52 36.09 -42.61
CA GLY A 771 -32.87 35.63 -42.27
C GLY A 771 -33.45 36.25 -41.00
N PHE A 772 -32.71 37.16 -40.34
CA PHE A 772 -33.20 37.97 -39.23
C PHE A 772 -33.47 39.41 -39.67
N GLY A 773 -34.50 40.03 -39.10
CA GLY A 773 -34.94 41.38 -39.47
C GLY A 773 -34.72 42.40 -38.35
N ALA A 774 -34.73 43.68 -38.73
CA ALA A 774 -34.69 44.81 -37.79
C ALA A 774 -35.55 46.01 -38.23
N GLY A 775 -36.28 46.61 -37.28
CA GLY A 775 -36.73 48.01 -37.37
C GLY A 775 -38.23 48.26 -37.25
N SER A 776 -38.87 48.74 -38.31
CA SER A 776 -40.31 49.07 -38.34
C SER A 776 -41.00 48.28 -39.45
N PRO A 777 -42.26 47.85 -39.27
CA PRO A 777 -42.92 46.98 -40.23
C PRO A 777 -42.94 47.52 -41.66
N VAL A 778 -42.78 46.60 -42.62
CA VAL A 778 -42.77 46.84 -44.06
C VAL A 778 -43.63 45.77 -44.76
N ALA A 779 -44.38 46.18 -45.78
CA ALA A 779 -45.37 45.32 -46.46
C ALA A 779 -44.83 43.98 -47.03
N CYS A 780 -43.52 43.79 -47.15
CA CYS A 780 -42.88 42.51 -47.52
C CYS A 780 -41.47 42.44 -46.88
N GLY A 781 -41.17 41.38 -46.12
CA GLY A 781 -39.93 41.23 -45.34
C GLY A 781 -39.80 39.83 -44.67
N VAL A 782 -39.12 39.74 -43.53
CA VAL A 782 -39.02 38.53 -42.68
C VAL A 782 -39.82 38.68 -41.38
N ASP A 783 -40.26 37.58 -40.76
CA ASP A 783 -41.22 37.58 -39.64
C ASP A 783 -40.60 37.68 -38.23
N ASN A 784 -39.38 38.24 -38.12
CA ASN A 784 -38.71 38.49 -36.85
C ASN A 784 -38.02 39.87 -36.82
N ASP A 785 -37.91 40.45 -35.62
CA ASP A 785 -37.29 41.76 -35.30
C ASP A 785 -36.25 41.55 -34.19
N THR A 786 -35.30 40.63 -34.43
CA THR A 786 -34.34 40.18 -33.41
C THR A 786 -32.89 40.49 -33.73
N ASP A 787 -32.59 40.90 -34.96
CA ASP A 787 -31.21 41.21 -35.33
C ASP A 787 -30.70 42.47 -34.60
N CYS A 788 -29.50 42.36 -34.04
CA CYS A 788 -28.85 43.44 -33.33
C CYS A 788 -27.76 44.16 -34.17
N ASP A 789 -27.42 43.66 -35.36
CA ASP A 789 -26.46 44.28 -36.28
C ASP A 789 -26.75 43.91 -37.77
N ASP A 790 -27.89 44.39 -38.30
CA ASP A 790 -28.48 44.25 -39.68
C ASP A 790 -27.59 44.76 -40.85
N ASN A 791 -26.29 44.48 -40.75
CA ASN A 791 -25.21 44.73 -41.69
C ASN A 791 -24.05 43.69 -41.54
N ASP A 792 -24.18 42.66 -40.71
CA ASP A 792 -23.16 41.65 -40.38
C ASP A 792 -23.82 40.29 -40.03
N ASP A 793 -23.94 39.44 -41.06
CA ASP A 793 -24.53 38.08 -41.12
C ASP A 793 -23.97 37.04 -40.13
N THR A 794 -23.20 37.48 -39.13
CA THR A 794 -22.64 36.66 -38.06
C THR A 794 -23.11 37.06 -36.65
N LYS A 795 -23.99 38.08 -36.50
CA LYS A 795 -24.36 38.68 -35.19
C LYS A 795 -25.86 38.93 -34.96
N TRP A 796 -26.69 37.95 -35.31
CA TRP A 796 -28.16 37.98 -35.21
C TRP A 796 -28.80 37.97 -33.80
N GLN A 797 -28.04 37.98 -32.70
CA GLN A 797 -28.61 38.03 -31.33
C GLN A 797 -27.77 38.86 -30.35
N SER A 798 -28.44 39.49 -29.38
CA SER A 798 -27.78 40.21 -28.29
C SER A 798 -28.16 39.69 -26.90
N GLY A 799 -27.18 39.65 -26.02
CA GLY A 799 -27.33 39.20 -24.63
C GLY A 799 -26.54 40.08 -23.66
N LEU A 800 -26.96 40.08 -22.40
CA LEU A 800 -26.24 40.73 -21.31
C LEU A 800 -25.44 39.65 -20.58
N LEU A 801 -24.12 39.64 -20.80
CA LEU A 801 -23.22 38.58 -20.37
C LEU A 801 -22.23 39.10 -19.32
N TYR A 802 -21.72 38.21 -18.50
CA TYR A 802 -20.68 38.46 -17.51
C TYR A 802 -19.29 38.42 -18.14
N ILE A 803 -18.38 39.28 -17.70
CA ILE A 803 -16.96 39.27 -18.09
C ILE A 803 -16.25 38.24 -17.20
N ASP A 804 -15.66 37.23 -17.82
CA ASP A 804 -15.08 36.03 -17.19
C ASP A 804 -13.91 35.56 -18.08
N PHE A 805 -12.68 36.02 -17.78
CA PHE A 805 -11.49 35.82 -18.59
C PHE A 805 -10.68 34.56 -18.25
N ASP A 806 -10.80 34.03 -17.02
CA ASP A 806 -10.14 32.80 -16.58
C ASP A 806 -11.07 31.56 -16.54
N SER A 807 -12.37 31.76 -16.81
CA SER A 807 -13.39 30.71 -17.03
C SER A 807 -13.84 29.96 -15.77
N ASP A 808 -13.88 30.65 -14.63
CA ASP A 808 -14.30 30.10 -13.34
C ASP A 808 -15.78 30.41 -12.97
N ASN A 809 -16.47 31.24 -13.76
CA ASN A 809 -17.82 31.75 -13.58
C ASN A 809 -18.01 32.82 -12.47
N PHE A 810 -16.97 33.48 -11.97
CA PHE A 810 -17.07 34.74 -11.24
C PHE A 810 -16.80 35.92 -12.19
N ASP A 811 -17.36 37.10 -11.90
CA ASP A 811 -17.45 38.19 -12.89
C ASP A 811 -16.82 39.53 -12.50
N ALA A 812 -16.08 40.13 -13.44
CA ALA A 812 -15.61 41.51 -13.36
C ALA A 812 -16.66 42.56 -13.81
N GLY A 813 -17.93 42.18 -13.88
CA GLY A 813 -19.06 43.00 -14.31
C GLY A 813 -19.78 42.45 -15.55
N GLN A 814 -20.87 43.14 -15.92
CA GLN A 814 -21.70 42.77 -17.08
C GLN A 814 -21.48 43.71 -18.28
N ALA A 815 -21.54 43.14 -19.49
CA ALA A 815 -21.58 43.86 -20.75
C ALA A 815 -22.73 43.37 -21.65
N GLN A 816 -23.32 44.27 -22.42
CA GLN A 816 -24.27 43.91 -23.47
C GLN A 816 -23.48 43.62 -24.76
N VAL A 817 -23.61 42.41 -25.29
CA VAL A 817 -22.79 41.87 -26.39
C VAL A 817 -23.70 41.34 -27.50
N CYS A 818 -23.39 41.69 -28.74
CA CYS A 818 -23.94 41.05 -29.95
C CYS A 818 -23.04 39.87 -30.37
N TYR A 819 -23.62 38.70 -30.62
CA TYR A 819 -22.90 37.49 -30.97
C TYR A 819 -23.78 36.53 -31.80
N GLY A 820 -23.16 35.61 -32.53
CA GLY A 820 -23.86 34.58 -33.30
C GLY A 820 -24.10 33.30 -32.50
N ALA A 821 -23.84 32.13 -33.10
CA ALA A 821 -24.07 30.82 -32.48
C ALA A 821 -23.15 30.48 -31.29
N ALA A 822 -22.04 31.21 -31.12
CA ALA A 822 -21.07 31.00 -30.05
C ALA A 822 -20.86 32.31 -29.27
N ILE A 823 -20.77 32.19 -27.94
CA ILE A 823 -20.42 33.30 -27.06
C ILE A 823 -18.92 33.62 -27.23
N PRO A 824 -18.51 34.91 -27.32
CA PRO A 824 -17.11 35.27 -27.42
C PRO A 824 -16.29 34.85 -26.19
N LEU A 825 -15.05 34.40 -26.41
CA LEU A 825 -14.11 34.08 -25.32
C LEU A 825 -13.91 35.28 -24.40
N GLY A 826 -13.91 35.04 -23.08
CA GLY A 826 -13.89 36.09 -22.05
C GLY A 826 -15.28 36.52 -21.55
N TYR A 827 -16.35 35.81 -21.94
CA TYR A 827 -17.71 36.10 -21.49
C TYR A 827 -18.50 34.84 -21.15
N ASN A 828 -19.35 34.92 -20.13
CA ASN A 828 -20.13 33.80 -19.60
C ASN A 828 -21.61 34.22 -19.37
N PRO A 829 -22.61 33.36 -19.68
CA PRO A 829 -24.01 33.63 -19.35
C PRO A 829 -24.36 33.48 -17.86
N ILE A 830 -23.47 32.90 -17.04
CA ILE A 830 -23.68 32.63 -15.61
C ILE A 830 -22.60 33.36 -14.80
N SER A 831 -22.99 33.94 -13.65
CA SER A 831 -22.07 34.43 -12.61
C SER A 831 -22.43 33.80 -11.27
N LEU A 832 -21.40 33.44 -10.50
CA LEU A 832 -21.44 32.94 -9.14
C LEU A 832 -21.13 34.04 -8.10
N GLY A 833 -20.61 35.18 -8.53
CA GLY A 833 -20.25 36.33 -7.69
C GLY A 833 -19.36 37.33 -8.44
N GLN A 834 -19.11 38.49 -7.82
CA GLN A 834 -18.12 39.44 -8.33
C GLN A 834 -16.71 38.89 -8.10
N ASP A 835 -15.84 39.01 -9.10
CA ASP A 835 -14.43 38.66 -8.99
C ASP A 835 -13.54 39.90 -8.76
N CYS A 836 -12.55 39.77 -7.88
CA CYS A 836 -11.59 40.82 -7.55
C CYS A 836 -10.25 40.71 -8.33
N ASN A 837 -10.01 39.59 -8.99
CA ASN A 837 -8.88 39.28 -9.86
C ASN A 837 -9.24 38.22 -10.93
N ASP A 838 -10.08 38.62 -11.89
CA ASP A 838 -10.57 37.93 -13.12
C ASP A 838 -9.45 37.50 -14.11
N HIS A 839 -8.33 37.00 -13.60
CA HIS A 839 -7.18 36.40 -14.30
C HIS A 839 -6.55 35.24 -13.48
N ASP A 840 -7.11 34.88 -12.31
CA ASP A 840 -6.69 33.76 -11.45
C ASP A 840 -7.91 33.12 -10.77
N MET A 841 -8.31 31.97 -11.32
CA MET A 841 -9.52 31.16 -11.03
C MET A 841 -9.72 30.66 -9.58
N HIS A 842 -9.03 31.24 -8.61
CA HIS A 842 -9.02 30.85 -7.20
C HIS A 842 -9.26 32.03 -6.24
N VAL A 843 -9.50 33.27 -6.73
CA VAL A 843 -9.40 34.50 -5.90
C VAL A 843 -10.53 35.52 -6.12
N HIS A 844 -11.74 35.18 -5.70
CA HIS A 844 -12.94 36.00 -5.99
C HIS A 844 -13.18 37.20 -5.04
N THR A 845 -12.58 37.24 -3.84
CA THR A 845 -12.85 38.30 -2.84
C THR A 845 -11.61 38.90 -2.20
N GLU A 846 -11.58 40.23 -1.97
CA GLU A 846 -10.52 40.90 -1.21
C GLU A 846 -10.35 40.27 0.18
N GLN A 847 -9.16 39.72 0.44
CA GLN A 847 -8.83 39.13 1.74
C GLN A 847 -8.05 40.14 2.59
N THR A 848 -8.48 40.31 3.84
CA THR A 848 -7.80 41.19 4.80
C THR A 848 -6.82 40.38 5.64
N TYR A 849 -5.58 40.84 5.70
CA TYR A 849 -4.50 40.28 6.49
C TYR A 849 -3.95 41.33 7.47
N TYR A 850 -3.43 40.86 8.60
CA TYR A 850 -3.00 41.64 9.75
C TYR A 850 -1.52 41.38 10.00
N ALA A 851 -0.75 42.39 10.37
CA ALA A 851 0.69 42.23 10.56
C ALA A 851 0.98 41.26 11.72
N ASP A 852 1.93 40.34 11.50
CA ASP A 852 2.45 39.39 12.48
C ASP A 852 3.97 39.65 12.57
N TYR A 853 4.39 40.34 13.63
CA TYR A 853 5.77 40.80 13.81
C TYR A 853 6.66 39.84 14.61
N ASP A 854 6.10 38.94 15.40
CA ASP A 854 6.87 37.97 16.19
C ASP A 854 6.78 36.51 15.74
N GLY A 855 5.84 36.21 14.84
CA GLY A 855 5.74 34.97 14.05
C GLY A 855 4.90 33.87 14.70
N ASP A 856 3.90 34.21 15.51
CA ASP A 856 3.11 33.24 16.27
C ASP A 856 1.83 32.74 15.56
N GLY A 857 1.36 33.47 14.56
CA GLY A 857 0.18 33.14 13.75
C GLY A 857 -1.04 34.04 13.96
N PHE A 858 -1.02 34.91 14.97
CA PHE A 858 -2.00 35.97 15.20
C PHE A 858 -1.39 37.33 14.80
N GLY A 859 -2.22 38.34 14.54
CA GLY A 859 -1.73 39.64 14.07
C GLY A 859 -2.52 40.85 14.57
N ASP A 860 -1.89 42.02 14.59
CA ASP A 860 -2.44 43.25 15.19
C ASP A 860 -3.73 43.72 14.46
N PRO A 861 -4.90 43.74 15.14
CA PRO A 861 -6.17 44.21 14.55
C PRO A 861 -6.13 45.67 14.09
N ASN A 862 -5.15 46.46 14.53
CA ASN A 862 -4.96 47.86 14.17
C ASN A 862 -4.05 48.06 12.94
N ASN A 863 -3.41 47.01 12.43
CA ASN A 863 -2.41 47.06 11.38
C ASN A 863 -2.68 46.05 10.25
N SER A 864 -3.69 46.35 9.43
CA SER A 864 -4.15 45.46 8.37
C SER A 864 -3.95 46.01 6.95
N ILE A 865 -3.88 45.08 6.00
CA ILE A 865 -3.91 45.31 4.55
C ILE A 865 -5.01 44.45 3.93
N SER A 866 -5.64 44.91 2.85
CA SER A 866 -6.60 44.12 2.07
C SER A 866 -6.10 44.02 0.63
N VAL A 867 -6.03 42.79 0.09
CA VAL A 867 -5.46 42.49 -1.23
C VAL A 867 -6.24 41.38 -1.94
N CYS A 868 -6.18 41.37 -3.27
CA CYS A 868 -6.76 40.35 -4.14
C CYS A 868 -5.75 39.19 -4.38
N GLU A 869 -5.13 38.67 -3.32
CA GLU A 869 -4.19 37.54 -3.38
C GLU A 869 -4.54 36.56 -2.25
N ALA A 870 -4.66 35.26 -2.56
CA ALA A 870 -5.02 34.22 -1.58
C ALA A 870 -3.87 33.78 -0.66
N VAL A 871 -2.64 34.27 -0.91
CA VAL A 871 -1.47 33.99 -0.07
C VAL A 871 -1.13 35.24 0.73
N PRO A 872 -1.01 35.17 2.07
CA PRO A 872 -0.61 36.32 2.86
C PRO A 872 0.74 36.88 2.41
N PRO A 873 0.87 38.21 2.23
CA PRO A 873 2.16 38.86 2.09
C PRO A 873 3.07 38.54 3.28
N MET A 874 4.37 38.44 3.04
CA MET A 874 5.35 38.11 4.08
C MET A 874 5.21 39.07 5.29
N TYR A 875 5.13 38.50 6.50
CA TYR A 875 4.84 39.19 7.79
C TYR A 875 3.37 39.61 8.01
N TYR A 876 2.42 38.91 7.40
CA TYR A 876 0.98 39.09 7.67
C TYR A 876 0.26 37.74 7.80
N VAL A 877 -0.83 37.70 8.56
CA VAL A 877 -1.70 36.53 8.82
C VAL A 877 -3.18 36.91 8.72
N THR A 878 -4.08 35.93 8.67
CA THR A 878 -5.54 36.19 8.55
C THR A 878 -6.24 36.42 9.88
N ASP A 879 -5.66 35.94 10.98
CA ASP A 879 -6.21 36.11 12.33
C ASP A 879 -5.81 37.50 12.86
N ASN A 880 -6.76 38.19 13.48
CA ASN A 880 -6.61 39.59 13.90
C ASN A 880 -6.77 39.78 15.41
N THR A 881 -6.69 38.69 16.16
CA THR A 881 -7.15 38.69 17.54
C THR A 881 -6.04 38.94 18.55
N ASP A 882 -4.79 39.08 18.09
CA ASP A 882 -3.61 39.36 18.92
C ASP A 882 -3.75 40.65 19.75
N CYS A 883 -3.57 40.53 21.07
CA CYS A 883 -3.55 41.66 21.99
C CYS A 883 -2.15 42.22 22.29
N ASN A 884 -1.06 41.56 21.83
CA ASN A 884 0.32 42.04 21.95
C ASN A 884 1.32 41.41 20.91
N ASP A 885 1.24 41.88 19.66
CA ASP A 885 2.07 41.62 18.45
C ASP A 885 3.58 41.97 18.58
N ASN A 886 4.18 41.60 19.71
CA ASN A 886 5.60 41.73 20.07
C ASN A 886 6.05 40.67 21.13
N ASP A 887 5.15 39.81 21.63
CA ASP A 887 5.41 38.75 22.61
C ASP A 887 4.51 37.52 22.33
N ASN A 888 5.01 36.60 21.49
CA ASN A 888 4.44 35.29 21.09
C ASN A 888 4.05 34.30 22.21
N THR A 889 3.84 34.80 23.42
CA THR A 889 3.30 34.12 24.60
C THR A 889 1.98 34.75 25.08
N ILE A 890 1.47 35.75 24.36
CA ILE A 890 0.23 36.48 24.67
C ILE A 890 -0.62 36.58 23.39
N TYR A 891 -1.55 35.65 23.23
CA TYR A 891 -2.45 35.56 22.08
C TYR A 891 -3.75 34.84 22.48
N PRO A 892 -4.85 34.99 21.73
CA PRO A 892 -6.13 34.41 22.13
C PRO A 892 -6.13 32.89 22.27
N GLY A 893 -6.48 32.43 23.48
CA GLY A 893 -6.42 31.01 23.84
C GLY A 893 -5.02 30.48 24.18
N ALA A 894 -4.03 31.35 24.40
CA ALA A 894 -2.77 30.94 25.02
C ALA A 894 -3.02 30.36 26.43
N PRO A 895 -2.18 29.44 26.94
CA PRO A 895 -2.38 28.90 28.28
C PRO A 895 -2.08 29.95 29.37
N GLU A 896 -3.10 30.34 30.13
CA GLU A 896 -2.97 31.21 31.31
C GLU A 896 -1.89 30.72 32.29
N LEU A 897 -0.93 31.59 32.59
CA LEU A 897 0.17 31.35 33.52
C LEU A 897 0.00 32.25 34.75
N PRO A 898 0.30 31.77 35.98
CA PRO A 898 0.19 32.57 37.19
C PRO A 898 1.35 33.58 37.33
N ASP A 899 1.49 34.47 36.35
CA ASP A 899 2.52 35.49 36.23
C ASP A 899 1.97 36.94 36.26
N GLY A 900 0.64 37.09 36.23
CA GLY A 900 -0.06 38.37 36.30
C GLY A 900 -0.12 39.16 34.98
N LYS A 901 0.07 38.47 33.85
CA LYS A 901 -0.39 38.89 32.52
C LYS A 901 -1.79 38.31 32.25
N ASP A 902 -2.50 38.97 31.35
CA ASP A 902 -3.62 38.41 30.59
C ASP A 902 -2.95 37.77 29.36
N ASN A 903 -2.77 36.44 29.38
CA ASN A 903 -2.06 35.70 28.34
C ASN A 903 -3.01 35.31 27.21
N ASP A 904 -4.25 34.95 27.53
CA ASP A 904 -5.25 34.46 26.57
C ASP A 904 -6.17 35.55 25.98
N CYS A 905 -5.90 36.81 26.32
CA CYS A 905 -6.59 38.00 25.83
C CYS A 905 -8.10 38.07 26.15
N ASP A 906 -8.62 37.31 27.13
CA ASP A 906 -10.05 37.32 27.50
C ASP A 906 -10.46 38.55 28.35
N GLY A 907 -9.48 39.23 28.96
CA GLY A 907 -9.65 40.45 29.74
C GLY A 907 -9.79 40.26 31.26
N GLU A 908 -9.71 39.03 31.78
CA GLU A 908 -9.48 38.73 33.19
C GLU A 908 -7.96 38.56 33.46
N THR A 909 -7.54 37.75 34.44
CA THR A 909 -6.12 37.54 34.81
C THR A 909 -5.99 36.39 35.83
N ASP A 910 -5.21 35.35 35.52
CA ASP A 910 -4.91 34.20 36.40
C ASP A 910 -6.15 33.36 36.87
N GLU A 911 -7.25 33.25 36.11
CA GLU A 911 -8.56 32.72 36.57
C GLU A 911 -8.80 31.19 36.43
N GLY A 912 -7.91 30.45 35.78
CA GLY A 912 -8.02 28.99 35.58
C GLY A 912 -7.67 28.10 36.79
N THR A 913 -8.63 27.70 37.64
CA THR A 913 -8.42 26.58 38.60
C THR A 913 -8.48 25.22 37.90
N GLY A 914 -7.35 24.50 37.84
CA GLY A 914 -7.16 23.31 37.01
C GLY A 914 -8.14 22.14 37.19
N THR A 915 -8.32 21.42 36.07
CA THR A 915 -9.27 20.31 35.85
C THR A 915 -8.78 18.99 36.45
N THR A 916 -9.70 18.08 36.77
CA THR A 916 -9.36 16.69 37.12
C THR A 916 -9.37 15.82 35.86
N TRP A 917 -8.28 15.08 35.65
CA TRP A 917 -8.04 14.19 34.52
C TRP A 917 -7.85 12.76 35.02
N TYR A 918 -8.25 11.78 34.23
CA TYR A 918 -8.33 10.34 34.53
C TYR A 918 -7.39 9.58 33.60
N GLU A 919 -6.69 8.55 34.08
CA GLU A 919 -5.72 7.79 33.27
C GLU A 919 -6.42 7.14 32.06
N ASP A 920 -5.86 7.29 30.86
CA ASP A 920 -6.34 6.74 29.59
C ASP A 920 -5.21 5.86 29.04
N ALA A 921 -5.26 4.56 29.35
CA ALA A 921 -4.16 3.64 29.17
C ALA A 921 -4.19 2.87 27.83
N ASP A 922 -5.28 2.93 27.08
CA ASP A 922 -5.39 2.39 25.72
C ASP A 922 -5.55 3.46 24.62
N GLY A 923 -5.87 4.71 24.98
CA GLY A 923 -5.88 5.89 24.11
C GLY A 923 -7.22 6.19 23.46
N ASP A 924 -8.34 5.77 24.05
CA ASP A 924 -9.67 5.82 23.42
C ASP A 924 -10.46 7.11 23.65
N GLY A 925 -10.05 7.95 24.61
CA GLY A 925 -10.71 9.20 24.97
C GLY A 925 -11.54 9.14 26.25
N PHE A 926 -11.79 7.96 26.81
CA PHE A 926 -12.40 7.73 28.11
C PHE A 926 -11.34 7.31 29.13
N GLY A 927 -11.51 7.74 30.38
CA GLY A 927 -10.48 7.56 31.41
C GLY A 927 -10.97 6.77 32.60
N ASN A 928 -10.02 6.14 33.28
CA ASN A 928 -10.24 5.30 34.45
C ASN A 928 -10.74 6.10 35.67
N PRO A 929 -12.00 5.92 36.12
CA PRO A 929 -12.53 6.67 37.27
C PRO A 929 -11.79 6.42 38.58
N ASP A 930 -11.07 5.30 38.72
CA ASP A 930 -10.30 4.95 39.91
C ASP A 930 -8.86 5.54 39.91
N VAL A 931 -8.38 6.11 38.79
CA VAL A 931 -7.04 6.71 38.66
C VAL A 931 -7.10 8.12 38.08
N SER A 932 -6.84 9.15 38.89
CA SER A 932 -6.93 10.56 38.45
C SER A 932 -5.91 11.50 39.10
N GLN A 933 -5.67 12.63 38.44
CA GLN A 933 -4.82 13.74 38.88
C GLN A 933 -5.42 15.11 38.50
N ILE A 934 -4.93 16.20 39.10
CA ILE A 934 -5.43 17.56 38.82
C ILE A 934 -4.34 18.35 38.07
N ALA A 935 -4.68 18.90 36.92
CA ALA A 935 -3.79 19.68 36.06
C ALA A 935 -4.57 20.74 35.26
N VAL A 936 -3.94 21.86 34.93
CA VAL A 936 -4.56 22.96 34.16
C VAL A 936 -4.77 22.61 32.68
N SER A 937 -4.00 21.66 32.15
CA SER A 937 -4.14 21.09 30.81
C SER A 937 -3.97 19.57 30.88
N GLN A 938 -4.40 18.87 29.82
CA GLN A 938 -4.43 17.42 29.73
C GLN A 938 -3.03 16.80 29.93
N PRO A 939 -2.80 16.02 31.01
CA PRO A 939 -1.55 15.28 31.17
C PRO A 939 -1.42 14.19 30.10
N GLU A 940 -0.20 13.90 29.65
CA GLU A 940 0.08 12.81 28.71
C GLU A 940 -0.41 11.46 29.29
N GLY A 941 -1.30 10.77 28.56
CA GLY A 941 -1.94 9.52 28.98
C GLY A 941 -3.11 9.68 29.96
N TYR A 942 -3.75 10.86 30.01
CA TYR A 942 -4.93 11.13 30.83
C TYR A 942 -5.98 11.92 30.01
N VAL A 943 -7.29 11.76 30.31
CA VAL A 943 -8.42 12.44 29.65
C VAL A 943 -9.42 13.01 30.67
N ALA A 944 -10.35 13.87 30.23
CA ALA A 944 -11.30 14.54 31.15
C ALA A 944 -12.56 13.70 31.44
N ASP A 945 -12.93 12.80 30.52
CA ASP A 945 -14.04 11.86 30.72
C ASP A 945 -13.59 10.71 31.63
N ASN A 946 -14.50 10.19 32.46
CA ASN A 946 -14.20 9.18 33.48
C ASN A 946 -15.10 7.95 33.41
N THR A 947 -15.72 7.72 32.25
CA THR A 947 -16.79 6.74 32.11
C THR A 947 -16.32 5.33 31.75
N ASP A 948 -15.02 5.12 31.55
CA ASP A 948 -14.47 3.87 31.02
C ASP A 948 -14.75 2.63 31.90
N CYS A 949 -15.23 1.58 31.24
CA CYS A 949 -15.52 0.26 31.80
C CYS A 949 -14.32 -0.71 31.80
N ASP A 950 -13.34 -0.60 30.89
CA ASP A 950 -12.15 -1.49 30.79
C ASP A 950 -10.98 -0.80 30.05
N ASP A 951 -10.36 0.18 30.72
CA ASP A 951 -9.10 0.96 30.47
C ASP A 951 -7.84 0.12 30.15
N THR A 952 -8.01 -0.95 29.40
CA THR A 952 -6.95 -1.81 28.85
C THR A 952 -7.26 -2.27 27.43
N LYS A 953 -8.35 -1.77 26.84
CA LYS A 953 -8.94 -2.16 25.56
C LYS A 953 -9.83 -1.05 24.97
N LEU A 954 -9.48 -0.60 23.78
CA LEU A 954 -10.39 0.14 22.89
C LEU A 954 -11.75 -0.59 22.76
N LEU A 955 -12.84 0.02 23.23
CA LEU A 955 -14.20 -0.53 23.13
C LEU A 955 -15.06 0.24 22.13
N TYR A 956 -15.87 -0.49 21.37
CA TYR A 956 -16.75 0.05 20.33
C TYR A 956 -18.21 -0.21 20.67
N ALA A 957 -19.11 0.66 20.20
CA ALA A 957 -20.52 0.48 20.40
C ALA A 957 -21.00 -0.85 19.79
N ASP A 958 -21.89 -1.52 20.51
CA ASP A 958 -22.63 -2.73 20.13
C ASP A 958 -24.11 -2.36 20.37
N ASN A 959 -24.67 -1.58 19.44
CA ASN A 959 -25.95 -0.89 19.61
C ASN A 959 -27.14 -1.83 19.37
N ASP A 960 -26.97 -2.93 18.66
CA ASP A 960 -27.99 -3.96 18.45
C ASP A 960 -27.84 -5.23 19.32
N GLY A 961 -26.66 -5.46 19.90
CA GLY A 961 -26.40 -6.47 20.93
C GLY A 961 -25.95 -7.83 20.41
N ASP A 962 -25.34 -7.91 19.23
CA ASP A 962 -24.89 -9.17 18.64
C ASP A 962 -23.46 -9.60 19.08
N GLY A 963 -22.67 -8.66 19.61
CA GLY A 963 -21.32 -8.87 20.13
C GLY A 963 -20.18 -8.45 19.18
N PHE A 964 -20.50 -7.97 17.98
CA PHE A 964 -19.62 -7.14 17.18
C PHE A 964 -19.93 -5.67 17.43
N GLY A 965 -18.98 -4.79 17.09
CA GLY A 965 -19.16 -3.36 17.30
C GLY A 965 -18.50 -2.54 16.22
N ALA A 966 -18.92 -1.28 16.09
CA ALA A 966 -18.34 -0.35 15.12
C ALA A 966 -18.55 1.13 15.41
N GLY A 967 -17.89 1.95 14.58
CA GLY A 967 -18.02 3.40 14.60
C GLY A 967 -17.12 4.04 15.63
N SER A 968 -17.69 4.95 16.42
CA SER A 968 -16.96 5.69 17.45
C SER A 968 -16.65 4.80 18.66
N LEU A 969 -15.48 5.03 19.25
CA LEU A 969 -15.10 4.48 20.55
C LEU A 969 -16.13 4.91 21.61
N VAL A 970 -16.45 4.01 22.53
CA VAL A 970 -17.37 4.26 23.64
C VAL A 970 -16.84 3.64 24.92
N ALA A 971 -16.98 4.37 26.01
CA ALA A 971 -16.53 3.98 27.34
C ALA A 971 -16.93 2.57 27.80
N CYS A 972 -18.02 2.00 27.26
CA CYS A 972 -18.50 0.66 27.60
C CYS A 972 -19.10 -0.03 26.36
N GLY A 973 -18.37 -1.01 25.80
CA GLY A 973 -18.74 -1.68 24.54
C GLY A 973 -18.05 -3.05 24.37
N VAL A 974 -17.71 -3.40 23.12
CA VAL A 974 -17.04 -4.67 22.76
C VAL A 974 -15.65 -4.44 22.15
N ASP A 975 -14.76 -5.43 22.28
CA ASP A 975 -13.32 -5.30 21.94
C ASP A 975 -13.00 -5.57 20.45
N ASN A 976 -13.92 -5.21 19.55
CA ASN A 976 -13.75 -5.27 18.11
C ASN A 976 -14.48 -4.12 17.39
N ASN A 977 -13.81 -3.52 16.41
CA ASN A 977 -14.37 -2.54 15.46
C ASN A 977 -14.40 -3.20 14.09
N SER A 978 -15.45 -3.95 13.83
CA SER A 978 -15.50 -4.81 12.66
C SER A 978 -16.91 -4.90 12.07
N ASP A 979 -17.93 -4.51 12.81
CA ASP A 979 -19.29 -4.40 12.28
C ASP A 979 -19.35 -3.35 11.15
N CYS A 980 -20.13 -3.61 10.11
CA CYS A 980 -20.40 -2.68 9.02
C CYS A 980 -21.80 -2.02 9.13
N ASN A 981 -22.66 -2.51 10.02
CA ASN A 981 -23.93 -1.87 10.39
C ASN A 981 -24.41 -2.25 11.80
N ASP A 982 -23.77 -1.65 12.81
CA ASP A 982 -24.03 -1.68 14.28
C ASP A 982 -25.49 -1.36 14.73
N ASN A 983 -26.44 -1.22 13.81
CA ASN A 983 -27.87 -1.04 14.10
C ASN A 983 -28.74 -2.21 13.58
N ASP A 984 -28.15 -3.29 13.09
CA ASP A 984 -28.82 -4.43 12.48
C ASP A 984 -28.03 -5.73 12.75
N ALA A 985 -28.35 -6.40 13.86
CA ALA A 985 -27.80 -7.67 14.41
C ALA A 985 -27.84 -8.90 13.47
N THR A 986 -28.06 -8.69 12.18
CA THR A 986 -27.96 -9.65 11.09
C THR A 986 -26.81 -9.34 10.14
N ILE A 987 -26.08 -8.24 10.36
CA ILE A 987 -25.01 -7.70 9.53
C ILE A 987 -23.77 -7.55 10.41
N TYR A 988 -22.78 -8.43 10.27
CA TYR A 988 -21.55 -8.44 11.07
C TYR A 988 -20.49 -9.33 10.42
N PRO A 989 -19.19 -9.19 10.76
CA PRO A 989 -18.09 -10.02 10.26
C PRO A 989 -18.34 -11.52 10.23
N GLY A 990 -18.53 -12.06 9.02
CA GLY A 990 -18.80 -13.49 8.82
C GLY A 990 -20.20 -13.94 9.22
N ALA A 991 -21.18 -13.02 9.24
CA ALA A 991 -22.61 -13.35 9.19
C ALA A 991 -22.94 -14.17 7.91
N PRO A 992 -24.10 -14.83 7.84
CA PRO A 992 -24.52 -15.52 6.62
C PRO A 992 -25.27 -14.56 5.67
N GLU A 993 -24.71 -14.32 4.48
CA GLU A 993 -25.38 -13.56 3.41
C GLU A 993 -26.84 -13.96 3.18
N LEU A 994 -27.68 -12.94 3.09
CA LEU A 994 -29.07 -12.95 2.70
C LEU A 994 -29.19 -12.14 1.41
N CYS A 995 -29.86 -12.69 0.39
CA CYS A 995 -30.11 -12.01 -0.89
C CYS A 995 -31.11 -10.84 -0.73
N ASP A 996 -30.74 -9.76 -0.04
CA ASP A 996 -31.61 -8.63 0.29
C ASP A 996 -31.06 -7.25 -0.08
N GLY A 997 -29.92 -7.18 -0.80
CA GLY A 997 -29.31 -5.94 -1.25
C GLY A 997 -28.37 -5.28 -0.23
N LYS A 998 -27.92 -6.04 0.77
CA LYS A 998 -26.96 -5.62 1.79
C LYS A 998 -25.72 -6.52 1.77
N ASP A 999 -24.58 -5.97 2.16
CA ASP A 999 -23.41 -6.77 2.57
C ASP A 999 -23.68 -7.21 4.01
N ASN A 1000 -24.04 -8.47 4.25
CA ASN A 1000 -24.30 -8.94 5.61
C ASN A 1000 -23.02 -9.32 6.36
N ASN A 1001 -21.96 -9.76 5.67
CA ASN A 1001 -20.77 -10.32 6.31
C ASN A 1001 -19.58 -9.36 6.44
N CYS A 1002 -19.74 -8.13 5.95
CA CYS A 1002 -18.79 -7.03 6.02
C CYS A 1002 -17.46 -7.29 5.28
N ASP A 1003 -17.48 -8.06 4.18
CA ASP A 1003 -16.29 -8.29 3.35
C ASP A 1003 -16.06 -7.21 2.27
N GLY A 1004 -16.96 -6.23 2.18
CA GLY A 1004 -16.87 -5.12 1.23
C GLY A 1004 -17.49 -5.43 -0.12
N THR A 1005 -18.22 -6.53 -0.24
CA THR A 1005 -19.04 -6.84 -1.41
C THR A 1005 -20.50 -7.08 -1.03
N THR A 1006 -21.42 -6.54 -1.82
CA THR A 1006 -22.86 -6.72 -1.63
C THR A 1006 -23.33 -7.95 -2.38
N ASP A 1007 -24.06 -8.86 -1.72
CA ASP A 1007 -24.66 -10.04 -2.34
C ASP A 1007 -23.65 -11.00 -3.05
N GLU A 1008 -22.38 -11.03 -2.65
CA GLU A 1008 -21.35 -11.95 -3.18
C GLU A 1008 -21.63 -13.43 -2.85
N GLY A 1009 -22.47 -13.66 -1.86
CA GLY A 1009 -23.12 -14.93 -1.56
C GLY A 1009 -24.30 -15.30 -2.48
N CYS A 1010 -24.91 -14.32 -3.17
CA CYS A 1010 -26.19 -14.49 -3.87
C CYS A 1010 -26.05 -15.06 -5.30
N GLY A 1011 -24.89 -14.95 -5.93
CA GLY A 1011 -24.56 -15.74 -7.12
C GLY A 1011 -24.30 -17.22 -6.77
N ILE A 1012 -24.80 -18.18 -7.57
CA ILE A 1012 -24.53 -19.63 -7.42
C ILE A 1012 -23.08 -20.02 -7.75
N THR A 1013 -22.16 -19.47 -6.96
CA THR A 1013 -20.72 -19.68 -6.93
C THR A 1013 -20.33 -21.03 -6.33
N THR A 1014 -21.26 -21.78 -5.73
CA THR A 1014 -21.00 -23.18 -5.38
C THR A 1014 -21.08 -24.05 -6.64
N SER A 1015 -19.93 -24.35 -7.21
CA SER A 1015 -19.82 -25.23 -8.37
C SER A 1015 -19.40 -26.64 -7.95
N LEU A 1016 -20.03 -27.64 -8.58
CA LEU A 1016 -19.79 -29.05 -8.30
C LEU A 1016 -19.10 -29.73 -9.48
N ARG A 1017 -18.13 -30.60 -9.17
CA ARG A 1017 -17.45 -31.48 -10.12
C ARG A 1017 -17.54 -32.93 -9.68
N ILE A 1018 -17.61 -33.85 -10.64
CA ILE A 1018 -17.55 -35.29 -10.37
C ILE A 1018 -16.22 -35.90 -10.82
N ASP A 1019 -15.66 -36.75 -9.96
CA ASP A 1019 -14.46 -37.54 -10.24
C ASP A 1019 -14.75 -39.03 -9.97
N GLY A 1020 -14.34 -39.90 -10.90
CA GLY A 1020 -14.52 -41.34 -10.79
C GLY A 1020 -13.29 -42.02 -10.19
N LEU A 1021 -13.51 -43.01 -9.33
CA LEU A 1021 -12.44 -43.84 -8.78
C LEU A 1021 -12.30 -45.15 -9.57
N ALA A 1022 -11.37 -45.99 -9.12
CA ALA A 1022 -11.18 -47.34 -9.63
C ALA A 1022 -11.49 -48.36 -8.52
N MET A 1023 -12.25 -49.41 -8.83
CA MET A 1023 -12.62 -50.46 -7.87
C MET A 1023 -12.50 -51.85 -8.48
N ARG A 1024 -11.99 -52.80 -7.70
CA ARG A 1024 -11.95 -54.22 -8.07
C ARG A 1024 -13.30 -54.89 -7.89
N GLU A 1025 -13.81 -55.56 -8.92
CA GLU A 1025 -15.15 -56.17 -8.96
C GLU A 1025 -15.33 -57.32 -7.96
N GLY A 1026 -14.31 -58.17 -7.79
CA GLY A 1026 -14.29 -59.24 -6.82
C GLY A 1026 -14.89 -60.55 -7.30
N ASN A 1027 -14.39 -61.66 -6.75
CA ASN A 1027 -14.68 -62.99 -7.28
C ASN A 1027 -16.14 -63.51 -7.11
N SER A 1028 -17.09 -62.66 -6.69
CA SER A 1028 -18.53 -62.90 -6.53
C SER A 1028 -19.24 -61.70 -5.89
N GLY A 1029 -20.47 -61.42 -6.32
CA GLY A 1029 -21.42 -60.55 -5.59
C GLY A 1029 -21.52 -59.15 -6.17
N LYS A 1030 -21.82 -58.14 -5.33
CA LYS A 1030 -21.79 -56.73 -5.75
C LYS A 1030 -20.85 -55.92 -4.86
N ARG A 1031 -20.13 -54.99 -5.47
CA ARG A 1031 -19.26 -54.00 -4.80
C ARG A 1031 -19.63 -52.60 -5.24
N ASN A 1032 -19.19 -51.58 -4.51
CA ASN A 1032 -19.45 -50.18 -4.86
C ASN A 1032 -18.24 -49.58 -5.58
N LEU A 1033 -18.42 -49.22 -6.84
CA LEU A 1033 -17.57 -48.27 -7.54
C LEU A 1033 -18.01 -46.86 -7.15
N ASN A 1034 -17.10 -46.12 -6.55
CA ASN A 1034 -17.40 -44.83 -5.94
C ASN A 1034 -17.05 -43.69 -6.90
N PHE A 1035 -17.98 -42.77 -7.07
CA PHE A 1035 -17.76 -41.48 -7.72
C PHE A 1035 -17.89 -40.39 -6.67
N VAL A 1036 -16.96 -39.44 -6.63
CA VAL A 1036 -16.93 -38.37 -5.62
C VAL A 1036 -17.34 -37.06 -6.29
N ILE A 1037 -18.46 -36.51 -5.83
CA ILE A 1037 -18.82 -35.12 -6.10
C ILE A 1037 -18.05 -34.26 -5.11
N THR A 1038 -17.33 -33.27 -5.64
CA THR A 1038 -16.60 -32.26 -4.87
C THR A 1038 -17.17 -30.88 -5.18
N LEU A 1039 -17.51 -30.14 -4.12
CA LEU A 1039 -17.83 -28.72 -4.23
C LEU A 1039 -16.55 -27.87 -4.13
N ASN A 1040 -16.50 -26.76 -4.85
CA ASN A 1040 -15.43 -25.76 -4.70
C ASN A 1040 -15.43 -25.14 -3.28
N LYS A 1041 -16.58 -24.64 -2.80
CA LYS A 1041 -16.82 -24.23 -1.41
C LYS A 1041 -17.91 -25.08 -0.74
N LYS A 1042 -18.06 -25.02 0.59
CA LYS A 1042 -19.22 -25.63 1.28
C LYS A 1042 -20.44 -24.75 1.01
N SER A 1043 -21.60 -25.34 0.72
CA SER A 1043 -22.86 -24.60 0.72
C SER A 1043 -23.50 -24.63 2.11
N ASN A 1044 -24.09 -23.51 2.53
CA ASN A 1044 -24.90 -23.35 3.75
C ASN A 1044 -26.30 -23.98 3.60
N VAL A 1045 -26.77 -24.18 2.36
CA VAL A 1045 -28.03 -24.88 2.02
C VAL A 1045 -27.76 -26.28 1.46
N PRO A 1046 -28.71 -27.23 1.52
CA PRO A 1046 -28.56 -28.51 0.84
C PRO A 1046 -28.61 -28.33 -0.69
N ILE A 1047 -27.66 -28.95 -1.40
CA ILE A 1047 -27.63 -29.02 -2.86
C ILE A 1047 -28.26 -30.33 -3.32
N THR A 1048 -29.09 -30.29 -4.35
CA THR A 1048 -29.59 -31.50 -5.03
C THR A 1048 -29.15 -31.52 -6.47
N VAL A 1049 -28.66 -32.67 -6.94
CA VAL A 1049 -28.28 -32.90 -8.34
C VAL A 1049 -28.73 -34.30 -8.77
N LYS A 1050 -29.16 -34.46 -10.02
CA LYS A 1050 -29.46 -35.78 -10.59
C LYS A 1050 -28.21 -36.38 -11.21
N TYR A 1051 -28.14 -37.70 -11.20
CA TYR A 1051 -27.07 -38.43 -11.88
C TYR A 1051 -27.61 -39.65 -12.62
N ARG A 1052 -27.09 -39.90 -13.81
CA ARG A 1052 -27.35 -41.11 -14.59
C ARG A 1052 -26.05 -41.81 -14.98
N THR A 1053 -26.08 -43.14 -15.05
CA THR A 1053 -24.99 -43.95 -15.59
C THR A 1053 -25.16 -44.16 -17.09
N THR A 1054 -24.06 -44.10 -17.84
CA THR A 1054 -24.01 -44.54 -19.25
C THR A 1054 -22.91 -45.58 -19.43
N ASP A 1055 -23.15 -46.52 -20.35
CA ASP A 1055 -22.20 -47.59 -20.67
C ASP A 1055 -20.89 -47.00 -21.22
N GLY A 1056 -19.77 -47.61 -20.83
CA GLY A 1056 -18.44 -47.29 -21.36
C GLY A 1056 -17.94 -48.46 -22.18
N SER A 1057 -16.93 -49.17 -21.67
CA SER A 1057 -16.65 -50.53 -22.10
C SER A 1057 -17.41 -51.57 -21.27
N ALA A 1058 -17.80 -51.21 -20.04
CA ALA A 1058 -18.70 -51.98 -19.19
C ALA A 1058 -20.17 -51.67 -19.54
N THR A 1059 -21.02 -52.68 -19.42
CA THR A 1059 -22.43 -52.69 -19.83
C THR A 1059 -23.39 -53.07 -18.70
N ALA A 1060 -24.50 -52.34 -18.57
CA ALA A 1060 -25.57 -52.73 -17.65
C ALA A 1060 -26.54 -53.73 -18.32
N PRO A 1061 -27.01 -54.78 -17.61
CA PRO A 1061 -26.84 -55.07 -16.19
C PRO A 1061 -25.72 -56.08 -15.89
N ALA A 1062 -24.86 -56.42 -16.86
CA ALA A 1062 -23.85 -57.47 -16.75
C ALA A 1062 -22.77 -57.10 -15.74
N ASP A 1063 -22.14 -55.94 -15.95
CA ASP A 1063 -20.88 -55.57 -15.30
C ASP A 1063 -21.15 -54.57 -14.15
N TYR A 1064 -22.22 -53.79 -14.30
CA TYR A 1064 -22.73 -52.90 -13.26
C TYR A 1064 -24.26 -52.74 -13.29
N VAL A 1065 -24.81 -52.18 -12.20
CA VAL A 1065 -26.22 -51.83 -12.10
C VAL A 1065 -26.42 -50.39 -12.54
N ALA A 1066 -27.16 -50.18 -13.63
CA ALA A 1066 -27.57 -48.86 -14.08
C ALA A 1066 -28.31 -48.09 -12.98
N ALA A 1067 -28.05 -46.78 -12.90
CA ALA A 1067 -28.68 -45.88 -11.95
C ALA A 1067 -29.06 -44.58 -12.65
N ASP A 1068 -30.27 -44.09 -12.36
CA ASP A 1068 -30.73 -42.74 -12.64
C ASP A 1068 -31.46 -42.25 -11.38
N LYS A 1069 -30.87 -41.29 -10.65
CA LYS A 1069 -31.28 -40.92 -9.28
C LYS A 1069 -30.89 -39.49 -8.93
N THR A 1070 -31.67 -38.85 -8.05
CA THR A 1070 -31.25 -37.62 -7.35
C THR A 1070 -30.35 -37.95 -6.16
N ILE A 1071 -29.31 -37.14 -5.94
CA ILE A 1071 -28.48 -37.15 -4.73
C ILE A 1071 -28.46 -35.77 -4.07
N THR A 1072 -28.69 -35.76 -2.75
CA THR A 1072 -28.55 -34.55 -1.91
C THR A 1072 -27.16 -34.51 -1.29
N ILE A 1073 -26.51 -33.36 -1.38
CA ILE A 1073 -25.30 -32.97 -0.65
C ILE A 1073 -25.79 -32.11 0.53
N PRO A 1074 -25.67 -32.58 1.79
CA PRO A 1074 -26.14 -31.81 2.94
C PRO A 1074 -25.40 -30.48 3.10
N ALA A 1075 -26.08 -29.49 3.66
CA ALA A 1075 -25.49 -28.23 4.11
C ALA A 1075 -24.21 -28.46 4.93
N ASN A 1076 -23.25 -27.55 4.80
CA ASN A 1076 -21.94 -27.55 5.45
C ASN A 1076 -21.03 -28.75 5.11
N THR A 1077 -21.37 -29.56 4.10
CA THR A 1077 -20.52 -30.63 3.57
C THR A 1077 -19.93 -30.25 2.20
N ARG A 1078 -18.72 -30.75 1.90
CA ARG A 1078 -17.98 -30.42 0.65
C ARG A 1078 -17.79 -31.61 -0.30
N LEU A 1079 -18.08 -32.83 0.18
CA LEU A 1079 -17.87 -34.09 -0.54
C LEU A 1079 -19.09 -34.99 -0.41
N ARG A 1080 -19.49 -35.62 -1.51
CA ARG A 1080 -20.57 -36.62 -1.52
C ARG A 1080 -20.23 -37.77 -2.46
N THR A 1081 -20.46 -39.01 -2.02
CA THR A 1081 -20.15 -40.20 -2.81
C THR A 1081 -21.40 -40.79 -3.45
N ILE A 1082 -21.38 -40.94 -4.77
CA ILE A 1082 -22.29 -41.80 -5.52
C ILE A 1082 -21.69 -43.22 -5.52
N ASN A 1083 -22.50 -44.21 -5.16
CA ASN A 1083 -22.10 -45.62 -5.18
C ASN A 1083 -22.80 -46.32 -6.34
N ILE A 1084 -22.05 -46.70 -7.38
CA ILE A 1084 -22.53 -47.56 -8.47
C ILE A 1084 -22.20 -49.01 -8.11
N ALA A 1085 -23.21 -49.89 -8.11
CA ALA A 1085 -23.00 -51.28 -7.78
C ALA A 1085 -22.44 -52.04 -8.98
N ILE A 1086 -21.17 -52.42 -8.93
CA ILE A 1086 -20.51 -53.30 -9.91
C ILE A 1086 -20.77 -54.77 -9.53
N ASN A 1087 -21.01 -55.62 -10.51
CA ASN A 1087 -21.16 -57.06 -10.30
C ASN A 1087 -19.77 -57.70 -10.42
N GLY A 1088 -19.48 -58.68 -9.56
CA GLY A 1088 -18.23 -59.41 -9.63
C GLY A 1088 -18.47 -60.91 -9.86
N ASP A 1089 -17.72 -61.51 -10.78
CA ASP A 1089 -17.74 -62.95 -11.06
C ASP A 1089 -16.32 -63.56 -11.02
N LYS A 1090 -15.90 -64.43 -11.95
CA LYS A 1090 -14.57 -65.08 -11.95
C LYS A 1090 -13.93 -65.17 -13.33
N ASP A 1091 -14.57 -64.63 -14.35
CA ASP A 1091 -14.09 -64.74 -15.71
C ASP A 1091 -13.03 -63.65 -15.95
N TYR A 1092 -12.05 -63.95 -16.83
CA TYR A 1092 -10.95 -63.01 -17.06
C TYR A 1092 -11.36 -61.98 -18.11
N GLU A 1093 -11.64 -60.75 -17.66
CA GLU A 1093 -12.03 -59.64 -18.52
C GLU A 1093 -10.96 -58.51 -18.49
N PRO A 1094 -10.88 -57.60 -19.48
CA PRO A 1094 -10.01 -56.42 -19.37
C PRO A 1094 -10.45 -55.49 -18.23
N ASN A 1095 -9.64 -54.50 -17.86
CA ASN A 1095 -10.17 -53.42 -17.02
C ASN A 1095 -11.20 -52.62 -17.84
N GLU A 1096 -12.35 -52.35 -17.25
CA GLU A 1096 -13.47 -51.74 -17.94
C GLU A 1096 -13.84 -50.35 -17.39
N THR A 1097 -14.74 -49.66 -18.08
CA THR A 1097 -15.14 -48.28 -17.78
C THR A 1097 -16.65 -48.13 -17.78
N VAL A 1098 -17.17 -47.40 -16.79
CA VAL A 1098 -18.55 -46.94 -16.70
C VAL A 1098 -18.57 -45.43 -16.48
N LYS A 1099 -19.49 -44.73 -17.13
CA LYS A 1099 -19.61 -43.27 -17.04
C LYS A 1099 -20.74 -42.87 -16.11
N VAL A 1100 -20.55 -41.76 -15.39
CA VAL A 1100 -21.62 -41.07 -14.66
C VAL A 1100 -21.70 -39.63 -15.16
N GLU A 1101 -22.91 -39.19 -15.42
CA GLU A 1101 -23.26 -37.85 -15.88
C GLU A 1101 -24.17 -37.18 -14.83
N LEU A 1102 -23.87 -35.93 -14.50
CA LEU A 1102 -24.65 -35.07 -13.60
C LEU A 1102 -25.47 -34.05 -14.39
N TYR A 1103 -26.71 -33.83 -13.95
CA TYR A 1103 -27.66 -32.91 -14.55
C TYR A 1103 -28.68 -32.41 -13.52
N ASP A 1104 -29.50 -31.42 -13.86
CA ASP A 1104 -30.53 -30.81 -13.00
C ASP A 1104 -30.03 -30.49 -11.56
N ALA A 1105 -28.96 -29.70 -11.47
CA ALA A 1105 -28.48 -29.19 -10.19
C ALA A 1105 -29.34 -28.01 -9.70
N VAL A 1106 -29.59 -27.98 -8.39
CA VAL A 1106 -30.31 -26.91 -7.68
C VAL A 1106 -29.45 -26.45 -6.51
N ASN A 1107 -29.35 -25.13 -6.31
CA ASN A 1107 -28.44 -24.44 -5.39
C ASN A 1107 -26.94 -24.60 -5.72
N ALA A 1108 -26.60 -25.04 -6.94
CA ALA A 1108 -25.22 -25.18 -7.41
C ALA A 1108 -25.13 -25.25 -8.94
N THR A 1109 -24.01 -24.82 -9.50
CA THR A 1109 -23.66 -24.98 -10.93
C THR A 1109 -22.81 -26.23 -11.16
N ILE A 1110 -22.86 -26.84 -12.36
CA ILE A 1110 -22.11 -28.06 -12.68
C ILE A 1110 -20.84 -27.71 -13.48
N ALA A 1111 -19.72 -27.51 -12.80
CA ALA A 1111 -18.43 -27.19 -13.44
C ALA A 1111 -17.80 -28.38 -14.20
N LYS A 1112 -18.18 -29.61 -13.86
CA LYS A 1112 -17.79 -30.82 -14.59
C LYS A 1112 -18.90 -31.86 -14.47
N SER A 1113 -19.62 -32.07 -15.56
CA SER A 1113 -20.81 -32.93 -15.60
C SER A 1113 -20.50 -34.43 -15.72
N THR A 1114 -19.33 -34.84 -16.22
CA THR A 1114 -19.04 -36.26 -16.48
C THR A 1114 -17.81 -36.79 -15.76
N ALA A 1115 -17.89 -38.05 -15.33
CA ALA A 1115 -16.77 -38.83 -14.80
C ALA A 1115 -16.74 -40.24 -15.37
N VAL A 1116 -15.52 -40.77 -15.55
CA VAL A 1116 -15.27 -42.18 -15.88
C VAL A 1116 -14.79 -42.89 -14.61
N GLY A 1117 -15.47 -43.97 -14.23
CA GLY A 1117 -15.03 -44.88 -13.18
C GLY A 1117 -14.49 -46.18 -13.80
N TYR A 1118 -13.50 -46.78 -13.15
CA TYR A 1118 -12.81 -47.97 -13.66
C TYR A 1118 -13.17 -49.23 -12.88
N ILE A 1119 -13.68 -50.24 -13.57
CA ILE A 1119 -13.85 -51.59 -13.04
C ILE A 1119 -12.52 -52.31 -13.28
N LEU A 1120 -11.83 -52.64 -12.19
CA LEU A 1120 -10.50 -53.24 -12.25
C LEU A 1120 -10.59 -54.75 -12.09
N ASN A 1121 -10.18 -55.48 -13.11
CA ASN A 1121 -10.15 -56.93 -13.04
C ASN A 1121 -9.25 -57.44 -11.90
N ASP A 1122 -9.81 -58.21 -10.96
CA ASP A 1122 -9.08 -58.92 -9.89
C ASP A 1122 -8.96 -60.45 -10.07
N ASP A 1123 -9.52 -60.97 -11.15
CA ASP A 1123 -9.28 -62.30 -11.68
C ASP A 1123 -8.02 -62.38 -12.54
N ARG A 1124 -7.30 -63.49 -12.36
CA ARG A 1124 -5.94 -63.64 -12.89
C ARG A 1124 -5.99 -64.16 -14.31
N LYS A 1125 -5.49 -63.36 -15.26
CA LYS A 1125 -4.97 -63.94 -16.52
C LYS A 1125 -3.95 -65.00 -16.14
N GLN A 1126 -4.12 -66.22 -16.62
CA GLN A 1126 -3.31 -67.35 -16.16
C GLN A 1126 -1.89 -67.33 -16.78
N SER A 1127 -0.99 -66.46 -16.26
CA SER A 1127 0.40 -66.79 -15.85
C SER A 1127 1.33 -65.56 -15.76
N ALA A 1128 1.97 -65.43 -14.58
CA ALA A 1128 3.33 -64.93 -14.28
C ALA A 1128 3.86 -63.59 -14.86
N VAL A 1129 4.40 -62.73 -13.96
CA VAL A 1129 5.73 -62.06 -14.03
C VAL A 1129 6.11 -61.58 -12.60
N ASN A 1130 7.41 -61.43 -12.32
CA ASN A 1130 7.97 -60.91 -11.05
C ASN A 1130 8.21 -59.39 -11.12
N GLU A 1131 8.20 -58.69 -9.98
CA GLU A 1131 8.62 -57.28 -9.84
C GLU A 1131 9.86 -57.16 -8.93
N GLU A 1132 10.79 -56.24 -9.26
CA GLU A 1132 12.18 -56.20 -8.74
C GLU A 1132 12.36 -55.43 -7.40
N PRO A 1133 13.41 -55.74 -6.60
CA PRO A 1133 13.69 -55.04 -5.34
C PRO A 1133 14.48 -53.72 -5.51
N PHE A 1134 14.06 -52.68 -4.79
CA PHE A 1134 14.81 -51.42 -4.64
C PHE A 1134 16.18 -51.65 -3.97
N ALA A 1135 17.19 -50.90 -4.42
CA ALA A 1135 18.57 -51.13 -4.00
C ALA A 1135 19.45 -49.87 -3.99
N ALA A 1136 20.38 -49.82 -3.03
CA ALA A 1136 21.48 -48.87 -2.99
C ALA A 1136 22.85 -49.59 -3.02
N LYS A 1137 23.89 -48.84 -3.40
CA LYS A 1137 25.26 -49.33 -3.55
C LYS A 1137 26.01 -49.19 -2.22
N ALA A 1138 26.53 -50.28 -1.67
CA ALA A 1138 27.37 -50.24 -0.47
C ALA A 1138 28.80 -49.78 -0.79
N ALA A 1139 29.48 -49.20 0.21
CA ALA A 1139 30.84 -48.67 0.10
C ALA A 1139 31.89 -49.69 -0.39
N SER A 1140 31.68 -50.99 -0.13
CA SER A 1140 32.55 -52.11 -0.57
C SER A 1140 32.08 -52.81 -1.85
N GLY A 1141 31.08 -52.27 -2.57
CA GLY A 1141 30.60 -52.80 -3.86
C GLY A 1141 29.46 -53.83 -3.78
N GLY A 1142 28.97 -54.17 -2.59
CA GLY A 1142 27.76 -54.96 -2.40
C GLY A 1142 26.46 -54.18 -2.73
N LYS A 1143 25.39 -54.89 -3.09
CA LYS A 1143 24.04 -54.33 -3.31
C LYS A 1143 23.21 -54.51 -2.04
N VAL A 1144 22.86 -53.43 -1.34
CA VAL A 1144 21.91 -53.50 -0.21
C VAL A 1144 20.49 -53.35 -0.77
N THR A 1145 19.62 -54.32 -0.47
CA THR A 1145 18.25 -54.36 -0.99
C THR A 1145 17.23 -54.20 0.12
N LEU A 1146 16.19 -53.40 -0.15
CA LEU A 1146 15.03 -53.25 0.71
C LEU A 1146 13.85 -53.97 0.08
N SER A 1147 13.38 -55.02 0.74
CA SER A 1147 12.24 -55.83 0.30
C SER A 1147 11.10 -55.71 1.31
N PRO A 1148 10.02 -54.99 1.01
CA PRO A 1148 8.82 -55.01 1.83
C PRO A 1148 8.17 -56.39 1.73
N ASN A 1149 7.69 -56.94 2.85
CA ASN A 1149 6.73 -58.04 2.82
C ASN A 1149 5.32 -57.46 3.07
N PRO A 1150 4.54 -57.17 2.00
CA PRO A 1150 3.24 -56.51 2.12
C PRO A 1150 2.21 -57.34 2.92
N ALA A 1151 2.44 -58.65 3.10
CA ALA A 1151 1.55 -59.52 3.88
C ALA A 1151 1.83 -59.51 5.41
N SER A 1152 2.82 -58.75 5.91
CA SER A 1152 3.25 -58.91 7.33
C SER A 1152 3.79 -57.68 8.07
N ASN A 1153 3.73 -56.46 7.51
CA ASN A 1153 4.30 -55.24 8.15
C ASN A 1153 5.80 -55.36 8.52
N ILE A 1154 6.55 -56.20 7.78
CA ILE A 1154 7.99 -56.40 7.97
C ILE A 1154 8.74 -55.93 6.72
N ILE A 1155 9.74 -55.08 6.93
CA ILE A 1155 10.73 -54.72 5.90
C ILE A 1155 11.98 -55.58 6.11
N THR A 1156 12.51 -56.18 5.03
CA THR A 1156 13.78 -56.92 5.06
C THR A 1156 14.88 -56.11 4.36
N LEU A 1157 16.04 -55.98 5.02
CA LEU A 1157 17.22 -55.22 4.57
C LEU A 1157 18.41 -56.15 4.33
N SER A 1158 18.56 -56.64 3.10
CA SER A 1158 19.57 -57.65 2.80
C SER A 1158 20.91 -57.00 2.45
N GLY A 1159 22.01 -57.54 2.99
CA GLY A 1159 23.39 -57.10 2.66
C GLY A 1159 24.08 -56.18 3.67
N ILE A 1160 23.52 -55.99 4.88
CA ILE A 1160 24.15 -55.22 5.97
C ILE A 1160 24.93 -56.17 6.91
N SER A 1161 26.20 -55.86 7.17
CA SER A 1161 27.05 -56.62 8.10
C SER A 1161 26.50 -56.62 9.53
N ILE A 1162 26.76 -57.68 10.30
CA ILE A 1162 26.21 -57.89 11.65
C ILE A 1162 26.85 -56.90 12.65
N GLY A 1163 26.05 -56.39 13.60
CA GLY A 1163 26.50 -55.47 14.64
C GLY A 1163 26.41 -53.98 14.27
N LYS A 1164 25.70 -53.64 13.19
CA LYS A 1164 25.57 -52.27 12.66
C LYS A 1164 24.23 -51.64 13.05
N HIS A 1165 24.24 -50.34 13.35
CA HIS A 1165 23.02 -49.61 13.69
C HIS A 1165 22.11 -49.44 12.47
N ILE A 1166 20.81 -49.60 12.70
CA ILE A 1166 19.74 -49.31 11.75
C ILE A 1166 18.71 -48.46 12.47
N THR A 1167 18.34 -47.31 11.90
CA THR A 1167 17.32 -46.41 12.42
C THR A 1167 16.22 -46.19 11.39
N VAL A 1168 14.98 -45.99 11.85
CA VAL A 1168 13.87 -45.50 11.03
C VAL A 1168 13.43 -44.17 11.59
N SER A 1169 13.29 -43.16 10.73
CA SER A 1169 12.92 -41.80 11.08
C SER A 1169 11.78 -41.27 10.22
N ASP A 1170 11.01 -40.31 10.75
CA ASP A 1170 10.10 -39.52 9.93
C ASP A 1170 10.85 -38.53 9.02
N ILE A 1171 10.12 -37.88 8.10
CA ILE A 1171 10.70 -36.87 7.20
C ILE A 1171 11.24 -35.62 7.92
N LYS A 1172 10.86 -35.40 9.19
CA LYS A 1172 11.41 -34.33 10.05
C LYS A 1172 12.68 -34.79 10.80
N GLY A 1173 13.20 -35.97 10.48
CA GLY A 1173 14.45 -36.50 11.02
C GLY A 1173 14.35 -37.15 12.41
N ARG A 1174 13.15 -37.23 13.00
CA ARG A 1174 12.97 -37.82 14.35
C ARG A 1174 13.05 -39.34 14.26
N THR A 1175 13.98 -39.94 15.01
CA THR A 1175 14.15 -41.40 15.06
C THR A 1175 13.00 -42.06 15.83
N LEU A 1176 12.28 -42.96 15.16
CA LEU A 1176 11.12 -43.70 15.66
C LEU A 1176 11.45 -45.14 16.05
N ILE A 1177 12.44 -45.76 15.38
CA ILE A 1177 12.90 -47.13 15.63
C ILE A 1177 14.43 -47.12 15.57
N THR A 1178 15.09 -47.81 16.51
CA THR A 1178 16.54 -48.07 16.50
C THR A 1178 16.77 -49.57 16.76
N GLN A 1179 17.63 -50.20 15.97
CA GLN A 1179 17.95 -51.63 16.04
C GLN A 1179 19.44 -51.85 15.70
N ILE A 1180 20.02 -52.94 16.18
CA ILE A 1180 21.35 -53.42 15.76
C ILE A 1180 21.15 -54.68 14.90
N SER A 1181 21.81 -54.74 13.74
CA SER A 1181 21.72 -55.88 12.81
C SER A 1181 22.24 -57.18 13.44
N ASN A 1182 21.50 -58.28 13.28
CA ASN A 1182 21.90 -59.59 13.79
C ASN A 1182 21.59 -60.72 12.79
N ALA A 1183 22.18 -61.90 13.01
CA ALA A 1183 22.14 -63.03 12.07
C ALA A 1183 20.74 -63.63 11.82
N SER A 1184 19.74 -63.30 12.65
CA SER A 1184 18.35 -63.77 12.50
C SER A 1184 17.36 -62.66 12.13
N GLN A 1185 17.75 -61.38 12.18
CA GLN A 1185 16.89 -60.23 11.90
C GLN A 1185 17.64 -59.10 11.17
N GLN A 1186 17.77 -59.27 9.85
CA GLN A 1186 17.74 -58.17 8.88
C GLN A 1186 16.28 -57.72 8.61
N LYS A 1187 15.42 -57.75 9.64
CA LYS A 1187 13.97 -57.54 9.55
C LYS A 1187 13.52 -56.48 10.55
N ILE A 1188 12.96 -55.39 10.05
CA ILE A 1188 12.35 -54.32 10.85
C ILE A 1188 10.83 -54.53 10.87
N ASN A 1189 10.24 -54.59 12.07
CA ASN A 1189 8.79 -54.54 12.22
C ASN A 1189 8.34 -53.07 12.25
N ILE A 1190 7.50 -52.68 11.29
CA ILE A 1190 6.96 -51.33 11.15
C ILE A 1190 5.45 -51.25 11.47
N SER A 1191 4.90 -52.25 12.16
CA SER A 1191 3.47 -52.32 12.51
C SER A 1191 2.96 -51.04 13.18
N ASN A 1192 3.75 -50.48 14.10
CA ASN A 1192 3.37 -49.34 14.94
C ASN A 1192 3.56 -47.96 14.27
N LEU A 1193 4.08 -47.90 13.05
CA LEU A 1193 4.16 -46.65 12.27
C LEU A 1193 2.81 -46.37 11.60
N ALA A 1194 2.41 -45.10 11.51
CA ALA A 1194 1.24 -44.69 10.74
C ALA A 1194 1.48 -44.86 9.22
N ALA A 1195 0.44 -44.73 8.40
CA ALA A 1195 0.63 -44.56 6.96
C ALA A 1195 1.41 -43.26 6.70
N GLY A 1196 2.38 -43.28 5.78
CA GLY A 1196 3.26 -42.14 5.55
C GLY A 1196 4.63 -42.50 4.97
N THR A 1197 5.43 -41.45 4.75
CA THR A 1197 6.79 -41.55 4.21
C THR A 1197 7.82 -41.62 5.34
N TYR A 1198 8.75 -42.57 5.25
CA TYR A 1198 9.79 -42.80 6.26
C TYR A 1198 11.17 -42.98 5.62
N ILE A 1199 12.22 -42.66 6.39
CA ILE A 1199 13.61 -42.83 6.01
C ILE A 1199 14.26 -43.86 6.93
N VAL A 1200 14.74 -44.96 6.35
CA VAL A 1200 15.63 -45.91 7.02
C VAL A 1200 17.06 -45.44 6.82
N ARG A 1201 17.85 -45.34 7.90
CA ARG A 1201 19.30 -45.15 7.83
C ARG A 1201 20.01 -46.39 8.38
N TYR A 1202 21.14 -46.77 7.82
CA TYR A 1202 21.96 -47.87 8.32
C TYR A 1202 23.45 -47.53 8.28
N GLU A 1203 24.17 -48.00 9.30
CA GLU A 1203 25.62 -47.83 9.44
C GLU A 1203 26.36 -48.80 8.50
N THR A 1204 27.34 -48.31 7.75
CA THR A 1204 28.22 -49.10 6.88
C THR A 1204 29.48 -49.56 7.61
N GLU A 1205 30.28 -50.41 6.97
CA GLU A 1205 31.47 -51.03 7.59
C GLU A 1205 32.52 -49.99 8.05
N ASP A 1206 32.64 -48.88 7.33
CA ASP A 1206 33.50 -47.72 7.63
C ASP A 1206 32.96 -46.79 8.73
N GLY A 1207 31.76 -47.04 9.26
CA GLY A 1207 31.11 -46.22 10.28
C GLY A 1207 30.32 -45.01 9.75
N SER A 1208 30.26 -44.81 8.43
CA SER A 1208 29.35 -43.84 7.82
C SER A 1208 27.89 -44.37 7.78
N TYR A 1209 26.94 -43.54 7.36
CA TYR A 1209 25.51 -43.90 7.30
C TYR A 1209 24.94 -43.70 5.90
N ASN A 1210 24.29 -44.74 5.38
CA ASN A 1210 23.48 -44.68 4.15
C ASN A 1210 22.00 -44.63 4.47
N SER A 1211 21.17 -44.17 3.53
CA SER A 1211 19.72 -44.06 3.73
C SER A 1211 18.86 -44.54 2.55
N LEU A 1212 17.65 -44.99 2.87
CA LEU A 1212 16.65 -45.48 1.93
C LEU A 1212 15.26 -44.94 2.33
N LYS A 1213 14.52 -44.41 1.36
CA LYS A 1213 13.15 -43.91 1.53
C LYS A 1213 12.14 -45.01 1.24
N PHE A 1214 11.10 -45.15 2.06
CA PHE A 1214 9.95 -45.99 1.74
C PHE A 1214 8.64 -45.29 2.14
N ILE A 1215 7.54 -45.77 1.57
CA ILE A 1215 6.18 -45.33 1.89
C ILE A 1215 5.46 -46.52 2.52
N LYS A 1216 4.89 -46.32 3.72
CA LYS A 1216 3.91 -47.24 4.30
C LYS A 1216 2.53 -46.78 3.83
N GLN A 1217 1.86 -47.61 3.03
CA GLN A 1217 0.46 -47.45 2.66
C GLN A 1217 -0.44 -47.91 3.81
#